data_AF-D4AP86-F1
#
_entry.id   AF-D4AP86-F1
#
_cell.length_a   1.000
_cell.length_b   1.000
_cell.length_c   1.000
_cell.angle_alpha   90.00
_cell.angle_beta   90.00
_cell.angle_gamma   90.00
#
_symmetry.space_group_name_H-M   'P 1'
#
loop_
_entity.id
_entity.type
_entity.pdbx_description
1 polymer ?
#
loop_
_entity_poly.entity_id
_entity_poly.type
_entity_poly.pdbx_seq_one_letter_code
_entity_poly.pdbx_strand_id
1 'polypeptide(L)'
;MLDSAALVLIGLAGVALGSQPQAPDPIPAPLRELTWGQLNFLHTTDVHGWYSGHLQEPSFSADWGDYVSFATRMREKAEAAGTDLLVVDTGDRVEGNGLYDSSDPKGVYASEFLKKQHIDLLCSGNHELYKQNTSEAEFRTTVPNFKGNYLASNIDIIDPESGEIVPLAQRFKKFTTKMQGIRIMAFGFLFDFTGNYNNTVVTPVEETIKQAWFQKAIRDREVDLFLVIGHVPAKSKEYAAIFTAIRSVQWDTPIQFFGGHHHIRDYVKYDNKAYSLASGRFMETIGFASLSGLSTAKKQTSAARTSPVFTRRYIDNNLFSLYHHSGHDESTFHTPEGKKVTEDIRKARSALKLDHVYGCAPKTLWMSRAKYPSDDSIYSWLEKEVLPSSLRPHLRENTAGLAIINTGGIRFDIFKGPFTQDGAYIVSPFTNEFRFMKDVPYDKAVMVLKVLNKATNILTQAGFMPMDSSSLSPPEQWSRTEDFIAKADHIPLSHGANNEQNPLQDGDEPTLTPGYTTKDDGGTDGDDTVHTPVSFYRAPNCIMATITNDDDSSSTPDVVDLLYLDFLEPWVTVATKIVGIDFDPKKDAEAFMPGVQMRTMLTAWATVIVLVSGSQQAVNKKKELRLSLQRNKQKQQTKKKTTTTTTTQDQQLDRLDAIPKQLSETAASANCSPSSPETALASFFSPVLSTNSRANGRPQDTTADFPIAGTAVVSPSSPFLCLPASCLRSAGCTETLEVTVRDALNEALAEELTSNEKVFILGEEVAQYNGAYKVTKGLLDRFGDRRVIDTPITEQGFCGLAVGAALAGLHPVCEFMTFNFAMQAIDQIVNSAAKTHYMSGGIQPCNITFRGPNGFAAGVAAQHSQDYAAWYGSIPGLKVVTPWSSEDAKGLLKAAIRDPNPVVVLENELLYGQSFPMSEAAQKDDFVIPLGKAKIERPGKDVTIVTLSRSVGLSLQAAAQLKSKYGVEAEVINLRSVKPLDVEAIVKSVKKTGHLIAVESGFPMFGVSSEILALAMEYGFDYLQAPAIRVTGAEVPTPYAEKLETMSFPQEDTILSQATKLLRL
;
A
#
# COMPACT_ATOMS: atom_id res chain seq x y z
N MET A 1 13.33 39.76 -20.85
CA MET A 1 13.51 39.78 -22.31
C MET A 1 14.42 38.61 -22.65
N LEU A 2 13.95 37.74 -23.57
CA LEU A 2 14.61 36.56 -24.16
C LEU A 2 14.83 35.39 -23.16
N ASP A 3 14.37 34.15 -23.37
CA ASP A 3 13.79 33.51 -24.55
C ASP A 3 12.85 32.36 -24.15
N SER A 4 11.72 32.29 -24.86
CA SER A 4 10.87 31.12 -24.98
C SER A 4 11.43 30.23 -26.10
N ALA A 5 12.09 29.13 -25.78
CA ALA A 5 12.34 28.02 -26.71
C ALA A 5 12.92 26.80 -25.96
N ALA A 6 12.07 25.84 -25.62
CA ALA A 6 12.49 24.45 -25.45
C ALA A 6 11.59 23.61 -26.38
N LEU A 7 11.82 23.79 -27.68
CA LEU A 7 11.23 22.95 -28.70
C LEU A 7 12.00 21.62 -28.73
N VAL A 8 11.25 20.55 -28.50
CA VAL A 8 11.46 19.15 -28.91
C VAL A 8 12.62 18.95 -29.88
N LEU A 9 13.74 18.44 -29.38
CA LEU A 9 14.76 17.77 -30.18
C LEU A 9 14.47 16.27 -30.13
N ILE A 10 13.62 15.78 -31.03
CA ILE A 10 13.67 14.38 -31.45
C ILE A 10 14.97 14.25 -32.26
N GLY A 11 16.08 14.09 -31.56
CA GLY A 11 17.32 13.61 -32.16
C GLY A 11 17.06 12.21 -32.69
N LEU A 12 17.51 11.95 -33.93
CA LEU A 12 17.56 10.64 -34.58
C LEU A 12 17.69 9.52 -33.54
N ALA A 13 16.59 8.81 -33.26
CA ALA A 13 16.60 7.68 -32.36
C ALA A 13 17.56 6.65 -32.95
N GLY A 14 18.74 6.51 -32.34
CA GLY A 14 19.64 5.42 -32.64
C GLY A 14 18.90 4.10 -32.43
N VAL A 15 19.19 3.10 -33.25
CA VAL A 15 18.66 1.76 -33.04
C VAL A 15 19.33 1.23 -31.77
N ALA A 16 18.53 0.76 -30.80
CA ALA A 16 19.00 0.02 -29.64
C ALA A 16 18.41 -1.39 -29.75
N LEU A 17 19.24 -2.42 -29.63
CA LEU A 17 18.84 -3.82 -29.75
C LEU A 17 19.13 -4.55 -28.45
N GLY A 18 18.25 -5.48 -28.03
CA GLY A 18 18.48 -6.31 -26.84
C GLY A 18 19.81 -7.08 -26.93
N SER A 19 20.65 -7.01 -25.90
CA SER A 19 21.98 -7.67 -25.90
C SER A 19 21.89 -9.20 -25.84
N GLN A 20 20.84 -9.73 -25.21
CA GLN A 20 20.54 -11.16 -25.21
C GLN A 20 19.66 -11.52 -26.43
N PRO A 21 19.93 -12.63 -27.14
CA PRO A 21 19.21 -12.97 -28.38
C PRO A 21 17.69 -13.13 -28.25
N GLN A 22 17.20 -13.41 -27.06
CA GLN A 22 15.77 -13.57 -26.77
C GLN A 22 15.14 -12.32 -26.16
N ALA A 23 15.94 -11.34 -25.78
CA ALA A 23 15.43 -10.12 -25.19
C ALA A 23 14.77 -9.26 -26.29
N PRO A 24 13.59 -8.70 -26.03
CA PRO A 24 12.98 -7.76 -26.96
C PRO A 24 13.79 -6.47 -27.02
N ASP A 25 13.80 -5.85 -28.20
CA ASP A 25 14.41 -4.53 -28.36
C ASP A 25 13.70 -3.50 -27.49
N PRO A 26 14.44 -2.61 -26.81
CA PRO A 26 13.83 -1.61 -25.95
C PRO A 26 13.00 -0.62 -26.76
N ILE A 27 11.99 -0.02 -26.13
CA ILE A 27 11.09 0.93 -26.79
C ILE A 27 11.53 2.36 -26.43
N PRO A 28 11.74 3.26 -27.41
CA PRO A 28 12.05 4.66 -27.12
C PRO A 28 10.93 5.32 -26.32
N ALA A 29 11.29 6.11 -25.31
CA ALA A 29 10.35 6.89 -24.52
C ALA A 29 11.00 8.22 -24.08
N PRO A 30 10.21 9.26 -23.73
CA PRO A 30 10.75 10.51 -23.22
C PRO A 30 11.50 10.28 -21.90
N LEU A 31 12.73 10.80 -21.80
CA LEU A 31 13.61 10.63 -20.63
C LEU A 31 13.81 11.95 -19.89
N ARG A 32 13.91 11.88 -18.55
CA ARG A 32 14.26 12.97 -17.64
C ARG A 32 15.75 12.89 -17.29
N GLU A 33 16.42 14.03 -17.34
CA GLU A 33 17.86 14.13 -17.06
C GLU A 33 18.24 13.79 -15.61
N LEU A 34 19.45 13.25 -15.44
CA LEU A 34 20.07 13.04 -14.13
C LEU A 34 20.61 14.37 -13.58
N THR A 35 20.37 14.62 -12.29
CA THR A 35 20.95 15.79 -11.61
C THR A 35 22.24 15.40 -10.91
N TRP A 36 23.38 15.85 -11.43
CA TRP A 36 24.70 15.51 -10.90
C TRP A 36 25.17 16.47 -9.80
N GLY A 37 25.92 15.92 -8.86
CA GLY A 37 26.43 16.58 -7.67
C GLY A 37 27.89 16.21 -7.40
N GLN A 38 28.39 16.54 -6.21
CA GLN A 38 29.77 16.24 -5.82
C GLN A 38 30.01 14.74 -5.65
N LEU A 39 29.02 14.03 -5.09
CA LEU A 39 29.02 12.58 -4.88
C LEU A 39 27.74 11.99 -5.45
N ASN A 40 27.89 10.98 -6.29
CA ASN A 40 26.82 10.33 -7.02
C ASN A 40 26.82 8.84 -6.71
N PHE A 41 25.67 8.21 -6.88
CA PHE A 41 25.48 6.79 -6.58
C PHE A 41 24.72 6.11 -7.70
N LEU A 42 25.15 4.90 -8.06
CA LEU A 42 24.30 3.91 -8.72
C LEU A 42 23.93 2.85 -7.69
N HIS A 43 22.66 2.49 -7.61
CA HIS A 43 22.14 1.59 -6.60
C HIS A 43 21.28 0.49 -7.21
N THR A 44 21.61 -0.76 -6.90
CA THR A 44 20.80 -1.95 -7.20
C THR A 44 20.36 -2.63 -5.91
N THR A 45 19.21 -3.30 -5.96
CA THR A 45 18.65 -4.07 -4.86
C THR A 45 17.71 -5.11 -5.42
N ASP A 46 17.48 -6.21 -4.68
CA ASP A 46 16.44 -7.19 -5.01
C ASP A 46 16.60 -7.73 -6.44
N VAL A 47 17.84 -7.96 -6.86
CA VAL A 47 18.21 -8.42 -8.22
C VAL A 47 17.68 -9.82 -8.51
N HIS A 48 17.63 -10.70 -7.51
CA HIS A 48 17.06 -12.06 -7.58
C HIS A 48 17.51 -12.88 -8.80
N GLY A 49 18.77 -12.74 -9.21
CA GLY A 49 19.34 -13.52 -10.31
C GLY A 49 19.00 -13.04 -11.72
N TRP A 50 18.32 -11.89 -11.89
CA TRP A 50 17.90 -11.32 -13.18
C TRP A 50 19.05 -10.73 -14.02
N TYR A 51 20.19 -11.41 -14.05
CA TYR A 51 21.39 -10.97 -14.77
C TYR A 51 21.25 -11.01 -16.30
N SER A 52 20.26 -11.75 -16.83
CA SER A 52 19.98 -11.78 -18.28
C SER A 52 19.23 -10.55 -18.79
N GLY A 53 18.77 -9.67 -17.91
CA GLY A 53 17.71 -8.73 -18.24
C GLY A 53 16.37 -9.44 -18.44
N HIS A 54 15.32 -8.67 -18.74
CA HIS A 54 14.00 -9.21 -19.01
C HIS A 54 13.88 -9.68 -20.46
N LEU A 55 13.58 -10.96 -20.64
CA LEU A 55 13.44 -11.56 -21.97
C LEU A 55 12.03 -11.41 -22.57
N GLN A 56 11.12 -10.77 -21.84
CA GLN A 56 9.72 -10.60 -22.25
C GLN A 56 9.20 -9.17 -22.04
N GLU A 57 9.94 -8.32 -21.31
CA GLU A 57 9.59 -6.92 -21.07
C GLU A 57 10.67 -5.98 -21.64
N PRO A 58 10.39 -5.23 -22.73
CA PRO A 58 11.38 -4.40 -23.42
C PRO A 58 11.90 -3.22 -22.60
N SER A 59 11.10 -2.73 -21.64
CA SER A 59 11.52 -1.64 -20.75
C SER A 59 12.70 -2.01 -19.84
N PHE A 60 12.99 -3.32 -19.69
CA PHE A 60 13.96 -3.85 -18.74
C PHE A 60 14.92 -4.88 -19.38
N SER A 61 15.13 -4.79 -20.69
CA SER A 61 15.80 -5.81 -21.49
C SER A 61 17.34 -5.81 -21.39
N ALA A 62 17.95 -4.82 -20.76
CA ALA A 62 19.42 -4.74 -20.64
C ALA A 62 19.95 -5.80 -19.64
N ASP A 63 21.04 -6.47 -20.01
CA ASP A 63 21.64 -7.50 -19.18
C ASP A 63 22.70 -6.95 -18.21
N TRP A 64 23.27 -7.82 -17.36
CA TRP A 64 24.28 -7.38 -16.40
C TRP A 64 25.58 -6.90 -17.07
N GLY A 65 25.91 -7.35 -18.29
CA GLY A 65 27.05 -6.85 -19.07
C GLY A 65 26.82 -5.43 -19.60
N ASP A 66 25.58 -5.11 -19.93
CA ASP A 66 25.15 -3.74 -20.23
C ASP A 66 25.26 -2.85 -18.99
N TYR A 67 24.82 -3.33 -17.83
CA TYR A 67 25.00 -2.62 -16.56
C TYR A 67 26.48 -2.41 -16.20
N VAL A 68 27.34 -3.41 -16.44
CA VAL A 68 28.80 -3.28 -16.26
C VAL A 68 29.37 -2.17 -17.15
N SER A 69 28.94 -2.10 -18.40
CA SER A 69 29.34 -1.02 -19.31
C SER A 69 28.79 0.32 -18.81
N PHE A 70 27.51 0.40 -18.47
CA PHE A 70 26.86 1.60 -17.99
C PHE A 70 27.56 2.18 -16.76
N ALA A 71 27.73 1.39 -15.71
CA ALA A 71 28.36 1.86 -14.48
C ALA A 71 29.82 2.29 -14.70
N THR A 72 30.54 1.62 -15.62
CA THR A 72 31.88 2.04 -16.03
C THR A 72 31.84 3.40 -16.72
N ARG A 73 30.96 3.59 -17.71
CA ARG A 73 30.80 4.88 -18.43
C ARG A 73 30.36 6.01 -17.50
N MET A 74 29.46 5.72 -16.57
CA MET A 74 28.97 6.69 -15.58
C MET A 74 30.09 7.11 -14.62
N ARG A 75 30.96 6.17 -14.21
CA ARG A 75 32.15 6.49 -13.40
C ARG A 75 33.16 7.31 -14.19
N GLU A 76 33.45 6.94 -15.45
CA GLU A 76 34.32 7.72 -16.34
C GLU A 76 33.81 9.15 -16.51
N LYS A 77 32.49 9.32 -16.74
CA LYS A 77 31.80 10.62 -16.83
C LYS A 77 31.92 11.41 -15.51
N ALA A 78 31.71 10.76 -14.37
CA ALA A 78 31.85 11.39 -13.06
C ALA A 78 33.28 11.88 -12.79
N GLU A 79 34.27 11.03 -13.03
CA GLU A 79 35.70 11.34 -12.82
C GLU A 79 36.17 12.43 -13.78
N ALA A 80 35.72 12.42 -15.05
CA ALA A 80 36.01 13.47 -16.02
C ALA A 80 35.44 14.84 -15.59
N ALA A 81 34.27 14.85 -14.94
CA ALA A 81 33.69 16.04 -14.31
C ALA A 81 34.33 16.41 -12.96
N GLY A 82 35.30 15.62 -12.48
CA GLY A 82 35.95 15.80 -11.19
C GLY A 82 35.07 15.45 -9.99
N THR A 83 33.98 14.72 -10.18
CA THR A 83 33.04 14.28 -9.14
C THR A 83 33.25 12.80 -8.80
N ASP A 84 32.71 12.32 -7.68
CA ASP A 84 32.77 10.91 -7.31
C ASP A 84 31.48 10.17 -7.71
N LEU A 85 31.60 8.88 -8.07
CA LEU A 85 30.47 7.97 -8.26
C LEU A 85 30.75 6.64 -7.55
N LEU A 86 29.83 6.21 -6.69
CA LEU A 86 29.89 4.93 -5.97
C LEU A 86 28.78 3.99 -6.45
N VAL A 87 29.10 2.72 -6.60
CA VAL A 87 28.13 1.66 -6.92
C VAL A 87 27.79 0.90 -5.65
N VAL A 88 26.50 0.77 -5.36
CA VAL A 88 25.95 0.17 -4.15
C VAL A 88 24.97 -0.96 -4.50
N ASP A 89 25.06 -2.09 -3.82
CA ASP A 89 24.06 -3.17 -3.91
C ASP A 89 23.54 -3.58 -2.52
N THR A 90 22.22 -3.76 -2.37
CA THR A 90 21.60 -3.95 -1.04
C THR A 90 20.87 -5.28 -0.87
N GLY A 91 21.38 -6.37 -1.41
CA GLY A 91 20.91 -7.69 -1.02
C GLY A 91 19.87 -8.30 -1.96
N ASP A 92 19.49 -9.56 -1.67
CA ASP A 92 18.61 -10.42 -2.46
C ASP A 92 19.02 -10.58 -3.94
N ARG A 93 20.07 -11.36 -4.17
CA ARG A 93 20.67 -11.67 -5.49
C ARG A 93 20.29 -13.07 -5.99
N VAL A 94 19.51 -13.82 -5.21
CA VAL A 94 19.22 -15.25 -5.39
C VAL A 94 17.70 -15.53 -5.30
N GLU A 95 17.24 -16.74 -5.64
CA GLU A 95 15.83 -17.16 -5.52
C GLU A 95 14.82 -16.25 -6.29
N GLY A 96 14.88 -16.34 -7.61
CA GLY A 96 13.96 -15.65 -8.53
C GLY A 96 14.30 -15.77 -10.02
N ASN A 97 15.33 -16.52 -10.41
CA ASN A 97 15.73 -16.66 -11.81
C ASN A 97 16.59 -17.92 -12.03
N GLY A 98 16.42 -18.58 -13.18
CA GLY A 98 17.08 -19.85 -13.49
C GLY A 98 18.60 -19.77 -13.50
N LEU A 99 19.19 -18.61 -13.83
CA LEU A 99 20.66 -18.45 -13.84
C LEU A 99 21.33 -18.75 -12.50
N TYR A 100 20.67 -18.39 -11.40
CA TYR A 100 21.11 -18.76 -10.07
C TYR A 100 20.49 -20.09 -9.66
N ASP A 101 19.15 -20.19 -9.74
CA ASP A 101 18.39 -21.23 -9.04
C ASP A 101 18.54 -22.61 -9.68
N SER A 102 18.86 -22.71 -10.97
CA SER A 102 19.09 -23.97 -11.65
C SER A 102 20.55 -24.42 -11.62
N SER A 103 21.46 -23.59 -11.09
CA SER A 103 22.89 -23.91 -11.04
C SER A 103 23.23 -24.85 -9.88
N ASP A 104 24.27 -25.67 -10.08
CA ASP A 104 24.86 -26.53 -9.05
C ASP A 104 26.39 -26.63 -9.27
N PRO A 105 27.23 -26.20 -8.31
CA PRO A 105 26.89 -25.52 -7.05
C PRO A 105 26.08 -24.23 -7.26
N LYS A 106 25.24 -23.90 -6.27
CA LYS A 106 24.37 -22.71 -6.34
C LYS A 106 25.18 -21.43 -6.55
N GLY A 107 24.76 -20.62 -7.52
CA GLY A 107 25.32 -19.31 -7.79
C GLY A 107 26.64 -19.29 -8.56
N VAL A 108 27.15 -20.43 -9.02
CA VAL A 108 28.48 -20.51 -9.66
C VAL A 108 28.64 -19.58 -10.86
N TYR A 109 27.58 -19.40 -11.67
CA TYR A 109 27.62 -18.46 -12.80
C TYR A 109 27.39 -17.02 -12.34
N ALA A 110 26.40 -16.81 -11.46
CA ALA A 110 26.05 -15.49 -10.94
C ALA A 110 27.25 -14.81 -10.25
N SER A 111 28.03 -15.54 -9.45
CA SER A 111 29.23 -15.00 -8.80
C SER A 111 30.30 -14.54 -9.80
N GLU A 112 30.39 -15.20 -10.96
CA GLU A 112 31.34 -14.86 -12.01
C GLU A 112 30.94 -13.58 -12.75
N PHE A 113 29.64 -13.33 -12.90
CA PHE A 113 29.13 -12.08 -13.48
C PHE A 113 29.27 -10.93 -12.49
N LEU A 114 28.85 -11.16 -11.24
CA LEU A 114 28.82 -10.15 -10.20
C LEU A 114 30.22 -9.58 -9.94
N LYS A 115 31.24 -10.45 -9.85
CA LYS A 115 32.64 -10.01 -9.62
C LYS A 115 33.24 -9.15 -10.74
N LYS A 116 32.60 -9.08 -11.92
CA LYS A 116 33.05 -8.19 -13.01
C LYS A 116 32.58 -6.75 -12.81
N GLN A 117 31.52 -6.56 -12.04
CA GLN A 117 31.04 -5.24 -11.70
C GLN A 117 31.85 -4.68 -10.54
N HIS A 118 32.39 -3.47 -10.72
CA HIS A 118 33.06 -2.76 -9.63
C HIS A 118 32.01 -2.17 -8.68
N ILE A 119 31.74 -2.89 -7.59
CA ILE A 119 30.82 -2.48 -6.52
C ILE A 119 31.62 -1.94 -5.33
N ASP A 120 31.35 -0.70 -4.94
CA ASP A 120 32.09 -0.01 -3.86
C ASP A 120 31.61 -0.45 -2.46
N LEU A 121 30.31 -0.74 -2.33
CA LEU A 121 29.68 -1.24 -1.11
C LEU A 121 28.53 -2.21 -1.44
N LEU A 122 28.46 -3.32 -0.70
CA LEU A 122 27.35 -4.26 -0.81
C LEU A 122 27.07 -4.98 0.51
N CYS A 123 25.85 -5.50 0.68
CA CYS A 123 25.43 -6.29 1.85
C CYS A 123 24.51 -7.44 1.46
N SER A 124 24.21 -8.33 2.41
CA SER A 124 23.29 -9.46 2.22
C SER A 124 21.83 -9.03 2.33
N GLY A 125 20.95 -9.75 1.63
CA GLY A 125 19.51 -9.79 1.90
C GLY A 125 19.11 -11.08 2.61
N ASN A 126 17.82 -11.26 2.86
CA ASN A 126 17.32 -12.44 3.57
C ASN A 126 17.37 -13.71 2.71
N HIS A 127 17.28 -13.60 1.38
CA HIS A 127 17.31 -14.76 0.50
C HIS A 127 18.67 -15.47 0.48
N GLU A 128 19.74 -14.76 0.81
CA GLU A 128 21.05 -15.40 1.01
C GLU A 128 21.11 -16.26 2.28
N LEU A 129 20.14 -16.15 3.19
CA LEU A 129 20.21 -16.70 4.54
C LEU A 129 19.17 -17.81 4.83
N TYR A 130 18.14 -18.01 3.99
CA TYR A 130 17.13 -19.06 4.21
C TYR A 130 17.71 -20.49 4.23
N LYS A 131 18.81 -20.72 3.51
CA LYS A 131 19.43 -22.04 3.34
C LYS A 131 20.91 -22.02 3.66
N GLN A 132 21.39 -23.14 4.21
CA GLN A 132 22.80 -23.33 4.55
C GLN A 132 23.73 -23.16 3.34
N ASN A 133 23.38 -23.80 2.21
CA ASN A 133 24.22 -23.78 1.02
C ASN A 133 24.36 -22.37 0.43
N THR A 134 23.28 -21.58 0.43
CA THR A 134 23.28 -20.19 -0.05
C THR A 134 24.12 -19.28 0.84
N SER A 135 23.95 -19.38 2.17
CA SER A 135 24.71 -18.57 3.13
C SER A 135 26.20 -18.94 3.16
N GLU A 136 26.53 -20.23 3.04
CA GLU A 136 27.92 -20.67 2.88
C GLU A 136 28.52 -20.23 1.54
N ALA A 137 27.75 -20.24 0.45
CA ALA A 137 28.21 -19.73 -0.85
C ALA A 137 28.49 -18.23 -0.78
N GLU A 138 27.64 -17.47 -0.10
CA GLU A 138 27.84 -16.03 0.14
C GLU A 138 29.14 -15.79 0.93
N PHE A 139 29.34 -16.52 2.03
CA PHE A 139 30.52 -16.40 2.89
C PHE A 139 31.83 -16.85 2.20
N ARG A 140 31.78 -17.93 1.41
CA ARG A 140 32.98 -18.52 0.79
C ARG A 140 33.34 -17.93 -0.57
N THR A 141 32.37 -17.32 -1.26
CA THR A 141 32.56 -16.86 -2.66
C THR A 141 32.29 -15.38 -2.80
N THR A 142 31.06 -14.92 -2.52
CA THR A 142 30.69 -13.51 -2.76
C THR A 142 31.46 -12.56 -1.84
N VAL A 143 31.49 -12.81 -0.53
CA VAL A 143 32.19 -11.95 0.44
C VAL A 143 33.69 -11.82 0.10
N PRO A 144 34.43 -12.92 -0.21
CA PRO A 144 35.82 -12.81 -0.65
C PRO A 144 36.02 -12.06 -1.97
N ASN A 145 35.12 -12.22 -2.94
CA ASN A 145 35.18 -11.49 -4.22
C ASN A 145 35.07 -9.97 -4.02
N PHE A 146 34.41 -9.53 -2.95
CA PHE A 146 34.26 -8.12 -2.58
C PHE A 146 34.91 -7.80 -1.23
N LYS A 147 36.02 -8.46 -0.91
CA LYS A 147 36.73 -8.25 0.36
C LYS A 147 37.04 -6.78 0.58
N GLY A 148 36.56 -6.24 1.70
CA GLY A 148 36.72 -4.82 2.05
C GLY A 148 35.60 -3.90 1.54
N ASN A 149 34.70 -4.39 0.70
CA ASN A 149 33.51 -3.66 0.21
C ASN A 149 32.21 -4.29 0.71
N TYR A 150 32.21 -5.57 1.05
CA TYR A 150 31.06 -6.26 1.64
C TYR A 150 30.90 -5.90 3.13
N LEU A 151 29.71 -5.45 3.55
CA LEU A 151 29.39 -5.06 4.92
C LEU A 151 28.31 -5.94 5.54
N ALA A 152 28.52 -6.37 6.78
CA ALA A 152 27.57 -7.15 7.57
C ALA A 152 27.57 -6.66 9.04
N SER A 153 26.92 -5.52 9.28
CA SER A 153 26.85 -4.88 10.59
C SER A 153 26.14 -5.72 11.64
N ASN A 154 25.13 -6.50 11.27
CA ASN A 154 24.31 -7.28 12.20
C ASN A 154 24.11 -8.76 11.82
N ILE A 155 24.97 -9.31 10.95
CA ILE A 155 24.92 -10.71 10.52
C ILE A 155 26.23 -11.41 10.88
N ASP A 156 26.13 -12.51 11.61
CA ASP A 156 27.22 -13.46 11.85
C ASP A 156 26.92 -14.79 11.17
N ILE A 157 27.96 -15.58 10.93
CA ILE A 157 27.90 -16.94 10.40
C ILE A 157 28.72 -17.88 11.29
N ILE A 158 28.23 -19.10 11.45
CA ILE A 158 29.01 -20.21 12.00
C ILE A 158 29.95 -20.66 10.90
N ASP A 159 31.25 -20.35 11.05
CA ASP A 159 32.26 -20.73 10.07
C ASP A 159 32.22 -22.26 9.86
N PRO A 160 31.92 -22.73 8.65
CA PRO A 160 31.77 -24.15 8.38
C PRO A 160 33.08 -24.95 8.52
N GLU A 161 34.24 -24.30 8.62
CA GLU A 161 35.53 -24.97 8.88
C GLU A 161 35.87 -25.03 10.38
N SER A 162 35.73 -23.92 11.11
CA SER A 162 36.13 -23.82 12.52
C SER A 162 34.99 -24.10 13.52
N GLY A 163 33.74 -23.90 13.10
CA GLY A 163 32.55 -23.94 13.96
C GLY A 163 32.37 -22.71 14.85
N GLU A 164 33.24 -21.70 14.73
CA GLU A 164 33.14 -20.46 15.50
C GLU A 164 32.14 -19.48 14.88
N ILE A 165 31.45 -18.70 15.71
CA ILE A 165 30.61 -17.59 15.24
C ILE A 165 31.51 -16.43 14.87
N VAL A 166 31.53 -16.05 13.59
CA VAL A 166 32.32 -14.95 13.04
C VAL A 166 31.41 -13.97 12.29
N PRO A 167 31.78 -12.68 12.18
CA PRO A 167 31.08 -11.76 11.30
C PRO A 167 31.07 -12.28 9.87
N LEU A 168 29.89 -12.31 9.24
CA LEU A 168 29.75 -12.74 7.84
C LEU A 168 30.66 -11.90 6.92
N ALA A 169 30.78 -10.61 7.23
CA ALA A 169 31.73 -9.67 6.65
C ALA A 169 32.10 -8.60 7.68
N GLN A 170 32.94 -7.63 7.31
CA GLN A 170 33.32 -6.53 8.20
C GLN A 170 32.07 -5.71 8.61
N ARG A 171 32.03 -5.24 9.87
CA ARG A 171 30.85 -4.56 10.42
C ARG A 171 30.63 -3.16 9.85
N PHE A 172 31.70 -2.46 9.49
CA PHE A 172 31.68 -1.11 8.95
C PHE A 172 32.94 -0.83 8.13
N LYS A 173 32.94 0.23 7.33
CA LYS A 173 34.10 0.70 6.56
C LYS A 173 34.21 2.21 6.64
N LYS A 174 35.39 2.71 7.00
CA LYS A 174 35.75 4.13 6.86
C LYS A 174 36.67 4.29 5.66
N PHE A 175 36.33 5.17 4.73
CA PHE A 175 37.15 5.42 3.54
C PHE A 175 37.02 6.87 3.07
N THR A 176 37.84 7.27 2.10
CA THR A 176 37.82 8.62 1.53
C THR A 176 37.67 8.53 0.02
N THR A 177 36.74 9.30 -0.54
CA THR A 177 36.49 9.28 -1.99
C THR A 177 37.68 9.87 -2.77
N LYS A 178 37.89 9.37 -3.98
CA LYS A 178 39.09 9.65 -4.77
C LYS A 178 39.13 11.09 -5.26
N MET A 179 38.02 11.60 -5.79
CA MET A 179 37.96 12.88 -6.49
C MET A 179 37.71 14.05 -5.53
N GLN A 180 36.67 13.97 -4.71
CA GLN A 180 36.27 15.06 -3.79
C GLN A 180 36.92 14.95 -2.40
N GLY A 181 37.49 13.81 -2.03
CA GLY A 181 38.10 13.61 -0.72
C GLY A 181 37.09 13.58 0.43
N ILE A 182 35.89 13.05 0.19
CA ILE A 182 34.80 12.94 1.18
C ILE A 182 35.10 11.77 2.10
N ARG A 183 35.16 12.00 3.41
CA ARG A 183 35.37 10.94 4.42
C ARG A 183 34.04 10.28 4.76
N ILE A 184 33.87 9.02 4.37
CA ILE A 184 32.62 8.28 4.52
C ILE A 184 32.78 7.22 5.61
N MET A 185 31.81 7.15 6.52
CA MET A 185 31.62 6.03 7.44
C MET A 185 30.42 5.20 6.96
N ALA A 186 30.67 3.96 6.55
CA ALA A 186 29.65 3.09 5.96
C ALA A 186 29.29 1.87 6.83
N PHE A 187 28.00 1.53 6.84
CA PHE A 187 27.42 0.37 7.55
C PHE A 187 26.53 -0.46 6.62
N GLY A 188 26.30 -1.74 6.95
CA GLY A 188 25.52 -2.70 6.16
C GLY A 188 24.55 -3.51 7.02
N PHE A 189 23.26 -3.16 7.05
CA PHE A 189 22.27 -3.81 7.93
C PHE A 189 21.27 -4.69 7.17
N LEU A 190 20.87 -5.80 7.79
CA LEU A 190 19.65 -6.53 7.44
C LEU A 190 18.51 -6.11 8.37
N PHE A 191 17.27 -6.14 7.88
CA PHE A 191 16.08 -5.95 8.72
C PHE A 191 15.99 -7.04 9.81
N ASP A 192 15.00 -6.91 10.70
CA ASP A 192 14.75 -7.86 11.78
C ASP A 192 14.25 -9.22 11.25
N PHE A 193 15.16 -10.00 10.66
CA PHE A 193 14.89 -11.26 9.99
C PHE A 193 15.17 -12.45 10.90
N THR A 194 14.15 -13.28 11.10
CA THR A 194 14.22 -14.46 11.99
C THR A 194 14.10 -15.80 11.26
N GLY A 195 13.95 -15.77 9.93
CA GLY A 195 13.74 -16.97 9.09
C GLY A 195 15.03 -17.60 8.57
N ASN A 196 16.19 -17.17 9.05
CA ASN A 196 17.48 -17.63 8.57
C ASN A 196 17.78 -19.07 9.02
N TYR A 197 18.59 -19.79 8.22
CA TYR A 197 19.07 -21.11 8.59
C TYR A 197 19.99 -21.03 9.82
N ASN A 198 20.07 -22.13 10.58
CA ASN A 198 20.75 -22.18 11.88
C ASN A 198 22.28 -21.99 11.84
N ASN A 199 22.88 -21.84 10.65
CA ASN A 199 24.30 -21.53 10.47
C ASN A 199 24.59 -20.02 10.47
N THR A 200 23.57 -19.16 10.60
CA THR A 200 23.72 -17.71 10.64
C THR A 200 23.04 -17.14 11.88
N VAL A 201 23.46 -15.96 12.31
CA VAL A 201 22.87 -15.22 13.43
C VAL A 201 22.61 -13.79 12.99
N VAL A 202 21.34 -13.40 12.95
CA VAL A 202 20.93 -12.02 12.70
C VAL A 202 20.63 -11.36 14.03
N THR A 203 21.37 -10.30 14.37
CA THR A 203 21.10 -9.49 15.56
C THR A 203 20.15 -8.34 15.18
N PRO A 204 19.06 -8.08 15.93
CA PRO A 204 18.19 -6.94 15.67
C PRO A 204 18.97 -5.62 15.61
N VAL A 205 18.51 -4.69 14.78
CA VAL A 205 19.19 -3.40 14.57
C VAL A 205 19.27 -2.60 15.87
N GLU A 206 18.19 -2.60 16.65
CA GLU A 206 18.05 -1.92 17.94
C GLU A 206 19.06 -2.42 18.99
N GLU A 207 19.45 -3.70 18.91
CA GLU A 207 20.51 -4.26 19.76
C GLU A 207 21.90 -3.99 19.17
N THR A 208 22.05 -4.11 17.85
CA THR A 208 23.33 -3.86 17.18
C THR A 208 23.83 -2.43 17.40
N ILE A 209 22.95 -1.42 17.30
CA ILE A 209 23.32 -0.01 17.51
C ILE A 209 23.79 0.28 18.93
N LYS A 210 23.45 -0.55 19.93
CA LYS A 210 23.93 -0.39 21.32
C LYS A 210 25.34 -0.92 21.52
N GLN A 211 25.86 -1.73 20.60
CA GLN A 211 27.17 -2.36 20.74
C GLN A 211 28.32 -1.34 20.71
N ALA A 212 29.38 -1.65 21.46
CA ALA A 212 30.50 -0.72 21.67
C ALA A 212 31.21 -0.32 20.37
N TRP A 213 31.33 -1.23 19.39
CA TRP A 213 31.99 -0.94 18.12
C TRP A 213 31.19 0.09 17.29
N PHE A 214 29.86 -0.03 17.25
CA PHE A 214 28.99 0.88 16.50
C PHE A 214 29.01 2.27 17.16
N GLN A 215 28.85 2.29 18.48
CA GLN A 215 28.93 3.51 19.28
C GLN A 215 30.28 4.22 19.17
N LYS A 216 31.38 3.48 18.99
CA LYS A 216 32.70 4.04 18.70
C LYS A 216 32.76 4.61 17.28
N ALA A 217 32.23 3.91 16.27
CA ALA A 217 32.25 4.33 14.88
C ALA A 217 31.46 5.64 14.64
N ILE A 218 30.26 5.78 15.21
CA ILE A 218 29.44 6.99 15.02
C ILE A 218 29.99 8.23 15.76
N ARG A 219 30.84 8.04 16.78
CA ARG A 219 31.51 9.13 17.52
C ARG A 219 32.75 9.66 16.82
N ASP A 220 33.19 9.03 15.73
CA ASP A 220 34.32 9.48 14.93
C ASP A 220 34.00 10.85 14.30
N ARG A 221 34.75 11.88 14.67
CA ARG A 221 34.55 13.27 14.21
C ARG A 221 35.18 13.54 12.84
N GLU A 222 35.95 12.60 12.30
CA GLU A 222 36.56 12.71 10.98
C GLU A 222 35.71 12.02 9.92
N VAL A 223 34.43 12.38 9.88
CA VAL A 223 33.41 11.84 8.97
C VAL A 223 32.63 13.00 8.38
N ASP A 224 32.55 13.05 7.04
CA ASP A 224 31.82 14.07 6.28
C ASP A 224 30.44 13.56 5.84
N LEU A 225 30.24 12.23 5.76
CA LEU A 225 28.98 11.58 5.39
C LEU A 225 28.88 10.20 6.08
N PHE A 226 27.72 9.90 6.65
CA PHE A 226 27.34 8.53 6.99
C PHE A 226 26.61 7.88 5.82
N LEU A 227 27.01 6.67 5.45
CA LEU A 227 26.43 5.92 4.35
C LEU A 227 25.93 4.57 4.86
N VAL A 228 24.62 4.43 5.00
CA VAL A 228 24.02 3.22 5.58
C VAL A 228 23.38 2.44 4.45
N ILE A 229 24.00 1.34 4.05
CA ILE A 229 23.41 0.40 3.10
C ILE A 229 22.69 -0.70 3.90
N GLY A 230 21.65 -1.27 3.35
CA GLY A 230 21.02 -2.40 3.99
C GLY A 230 19.89 -3.01 3.18
N HIS A 231 19.68 -4.30 3.36
CA HIS A 231 18.48 -4.95 2.89
C HIS A 231 17.35 -4.66 3.89
N VAL A 232 16.91 -3.41 3.88
CA VAL A 232 15.93 -2.83 4.81
C VAL A 232 15.05 -1.88 4.00
N PRO A 233 13.73 -1.84 4.22
CA PRO A 233 12.86 -0.91 3.51
C PRO A 233 13.28 0.56 3.71
N ALA A 234 13.15 1.40 2.67
CA ALA A 234 13.55 2.80 2.76
C ALA A 234 12.86 3.56 3.91
N LYS A 235 11.60 3.20 4.22
CA LYS A 235 10.84 3.64 5.38
C LYS A 235 10.66 2.47 6.35
N SER A 236 11.44 2.42 7.42
CA SER A 236 11.38 1.32 8.39
C SER A 236 11.73 1.74 9.83
N LYS A 237 11.39 0.88 10.80
CA LYS A 237 11.77 1.06 12.22
C LYS A 237 13.29 0.99 12.41
N GLU A 238 13.96 0.14 11.64
CA GLU A 238 15.39 -0.11 11.71
C GLU A 238 16.19 1.12 11.27
N TYR A 239 15.86 1.69 10.10
CA TYR A 239 16.51 2.91 9.63
C TYR A 239 16.17 4.12 10.50
N ALA A 240 14.95 4.20 11.05
CA ALA A 240 14.61 5.22 12.05
C ALA A 240 15.45 5.09 13.34
N ALA A 241 15.72 3.86 13.79
CA ALA A 241 16.58 3.60 14.96
C ALA A 241 18.04 3.98 14.68
N ILE A 242 18.59 3.61 13.51
CA ILE A 242 19.95 3.99 13.10
C ILE A 242 20.07 5.51 12.94
N PHE A 243 19.11 6.14 12.27
CA PHE A 243 19.04 7.60 12.12
C PHE A 243 19.08 8.28 13.48
N THR A 244 18.23 7.84 14.41
CA THR A 244 18.17 8.39 15.77
C THR A 244 19.49 8.21 16.52
N ALA A 245 20.11 7.04 16.41
CA ALA A 245 21.40 6.76 17.04
C ALA A 245 22.51 7.67 16.50
N ILE A 246 22.64 7.81 15.18
CA ILE A 246 23.65 8.68 14.56
C ILE A 246 23.39 10.15 14.92
N ARG A 247 22.15 10.63 14.78
CA ARG A 247 21.77 12.02 15.08
C ARG A 247 21.97 12.41 16.53
N SER A 248 21.81 11.49 17.47
CA SER A 248 22.07 11.73 18.90
C SER A 248 23.54 12.10 19.22
N VAL A 249 24.48 11.77 18.32
CA VAL A 249 25.92 11.99 18.50
C VAL A 249 26.49 12.98 17.49
N GLN A 250 26.02 12.91 16.24
CA GLN A 250 26.45 13.70 15.07
C GLN A 250 25.24 14.39 14.47
N TRP A 251 24.78 15.45 15.13
CA TRP A 251 23.52 16.13 14.81
C TRP A 251 23.50 16.77 13.41
N ASP A 252 24.65 17.14 12.86
CA ASP A 252 24.73 17.91 11.60
C ASP A 252 25.29 17.13 10.40
N THR A 253 25.91 15.96 10.62
CA THR A 253 26.60 15.21 9.56
C THR A 253 25.58 14.56 8.61
N PRO A 254 25.63 14.78 7.30
CA PRO A 254 24.68 14.17 6.36
C PRO A 254 24.64 12.64 6.44
N ILE A 255 23.48 12.05 6.16
CA ILE A 255 23.27 10.59 6.14
C ILE A 255 22.60 10.20 4.81
N GLN A 256 23.17 9.25 4.08
CA GLN A 256 22.51 8.63 2.93
C GLN A 256 22.22 7.16 3.26
N PHE A 257 20.96 6.77 3.17
CA PHE A 257 20.52 5.39 3.29
C PHE A 257 20.27 4.78 1.90
N PHE A 258 20.57 3.50 1.74
CA PHE A 258 20.21 2.70 0.56
C PHE A 258 19.54 1.41 1.04
N GLY A 259 18.25 1.27 0.73
CA GLY A 259 17.38 0.20 1.19
C GLY A 259 16.94 -0.78 0.09
N GLY A 260 16.08 -1.73 0.44
CA GLY A 260 15.57 -2.78 -0.46
C GLY A 260 14.35 -3.50 0.11
N HIS A 261 14.22 -4.79 -0.17
CA HIS A 261 13.28 -5.77 0.44
C HIS A 261 11.82 -5.65 0.02
N HIS A 262 11.28 -4.43 -0.05
CA HIS A 262 9.88 -4.19 -0.44
C HIS A 262 9.66 -4.18 -1.96
N HIS A 263 10.68 -4.43 -2.78
CA HIS A 263 10.53 -4.57 -4.23
C HIS A 263 9.95 -3.32 -4.94
N ILE A 264 10.13 -2.12 -4.38
CA ILE A 264 9.59 -0.86 -4.92
C ILE A 264 10.66 0.20 -5.15
N ARG A 265 10.37 1.13 -6.07
CA ARG A 265 11.03 2.44 -6.17
C ARG A 265 10.51 3.30 -5.02
N ASP A 266 11.39 3.79 -4.15
CA ASP A 266 11.00 4.65 -3.03
C ASP A 266 12.11 5.64 -2.66
N TYR A 267 11.70 6.78 -2.12
CA TYR A 267 12.59 7.84 -1.65
C TYR A 267 12.02 8.50 -0.42
N VAL A 268 12.73 8.39 0.70
CA VAL A 268 12.20 8.75 2.02
C VAL A 268 13.08 9.81 2.65
N LYS A 269 12.44 10.87 3.15
CA LYS A 269 13.10 11.95 3.85
C LYS A 269 13.00 11.75 5.37
N TYR A 270 14.14 11.56 6.03
CA TYR A 270 14.21 11.49 7.50
C TYR A 270 14.36 12.88 8.12
N ASP A 271 15.22 13.73 7.54
CA ASP A 271 15.31 15.15 7.83
C ASP A 271 15.86 15.92 6.61
N ASN A 272 16.26 17.18 6.77
CA ASN A 272 16.83 17.98 5.67
C ASN A 272 18.26 17.57 5.26
N LYS A 273 18.88 16.61 5.95
CA LYS A 273 20.25 16.11 5.72
C LYS A 273 20.32 14.58 5.73
N ALA A 274 19.19 13.89 5.67
CA ALA A 274 19.09 12.44 5.72
C ALA A 274 17.98 11.92 4.82
N TYR A 275 18.37 11.14 3.81
CA TYR A 275 17.47 10.57 2.82
C TYR A 275 17.77 9.09 2.59
N SER A 276 16.76 8.33 2.24
CA SER A 276 16.87 6.91 1.85
C SER A 276 16.37 6.71 0.43
N LEU A 277 17.07 5.87 -0.35
CA LEU A 277 16.64 5.41 -1.67
C LEU A 277 16.44 3.89 -1.67
N ALA A 278 15.34 3.41 -2.24
CA ALA A 278 15.16 2.00 -2.62
C ALA A 278 14.90 1.92 -4.12
N SER A 279 15.52 0.94 -4.78
CA SER A 279 15.69 0.93 -6.24
C SER A 279 14.97 -0.23 -6.94
N GLY A 280 13.72 -0.49 -6.55
CA GLY A 280 12.88 -1.46 -7.26
C GLY A 280 13.29 -2.91 -7.02
N ARG A 281 13.32 -3.70 -8.09
CA ARG A 281 13.58 -5.15 -8.09
C ARG A 281 14.03 -5.66 -9.46
N PHE A 282 14.48 -6.92 -9.49
CA PHE A 282 14.59 -7.79 -10.68
C PHE A 282 15.35 -7.18 -11.86
N MET A 283 16.32 -6.29 -11.59
CA MET A 283 16.99 -5.51 -12.62
C MET A 283 16.01 -4.78 -13.56
N GLU A 284 14.87 -4.33 -13.04
CA GLU A 284 13.96 -3.41 -13.73
C GLU A 284 14.42 -1.96 -13.54
N THR A 285 15.15 -1.69 -12.46
CA THR A 285 15.50 -0.34 -12.02
C THR A 285 16.96 -0.24 -11.57
N ILE A 286 17.63 0.84 -11.97
CA ILE A 286 18.90 1.29 -11.42
C ILE A 286 18.64 2.62 -10.72
N GLY A 287 18.81 2.67 -9.40
CA GLY A 287 18.68 3.92 -8.66
C GLY A 287 19.87 4.84 -8.91
N PHE A 288 19.59 6.12 -9.12
CA PHE A 288 20.58 7.18 -9.16
C PHE A 288 20.31 8.16 -8.03
N ALA A 289 21.25 8.32 -7.10
CA ALA A 289 21.20 9.38 -6.09
C ALA A 289 22.38 10.32 -6.26
N SER A 290 22.18 11.61 -5.97
CA SER A 290 23.24 12.59 -6.02
C SER A 290 23.18 13.59 -4.88
N LEU A 291 24.35 13.95 -4.38
CA LEU A 291 24.56 14.82 -3.23
C LEU A 291 25.47 15.99 -3.62
N SER A 292 25.04 17.20 -3.27
CA SER A 292 25.83 18.42 -3.40
C SER A 292 25.83 19.22 -2.10
N GLY A 293 26.81 20.10 -1.91
CA GLY A 293 26.94 20.92 -0.70
C GLY A 293 27.62 20.20 0.48
N LEU A 294 28.35 19.11 0.23
CA LEU A 294 29.14 18.43 1.26
C LEU A 294 30.40 19.24 1.59
N SER A 295 30.66 19.46 2.87
CA SER A 295 31.88 20.10 3.35
C SER A 295 33.02 19.07 3.38
N THR A 296 34.09 19.31 2.62
CA THR A 296 35.28 18.43 2.61
C THR A 296 36.54 19.18 3.04
N ALA A 297 37.53 18.44 3.57
CA ALA A 297 38.81 19.02 4.00
C ALA A 297 39.62 19.66 2.84
N LYS A 298 39.34 19.31 1.57
CA LYS A 298 40.05 19.84 0.39
C LYS A 298 39.47 21.14 -0.18
N LYS A 299 38.21 21.50 0.13
CA LYS A 299 37.55 22.71 -0.37
C LYS A 299 36.72 23.37 0.73
N GLN A 300 37.39 24.09 1.64
CA GLN A 300 36.74 25.11 2.46
C GLN A 300 36.55 26.39 1.62
N THR A 301 35.59 26.39 0.70
CA THR A 301 35.08 27.65 0.13
C THR A 301 33.83 28.06 0.91
N SER A 302 33.47 29.34 0.82
CA SER A 302 32.38 30.04 1.53
C SER A 302 30.96 29.43 1.42
N ALA A 303 30.82 28.23 0.84
CA ALA A 303 29.60 27.42 0.73
C ALA A 303 29.21 26.69 2.03
N ALA A 304 29.93 26.87 3.13
CA ALA A 304 29.61 26.33 4.47
C ALA A 304 28.32 26.91 5.10
N ARG A 305 27.43 27.54 4.31
CA ARG A 305 26.13 28.10 4.75
C ARG A 305 24.90 27.47 4.07
N THR A 306 25.08 26.55 3.13
CA THR A 306 23.96 25.87 2.45
C THR A 306 23.81 24.44 2.95
N SER A 307 22.60 24.03 3.30
CA SER A 307 22.30 22.62 3.61
C SER A 307 22.60 21.74 2.39
N PRO A 308 23.07 20.50 2.56
CA PRO A 308 23.28 19.58 1.45
C PRO A 308 21.97 19.38 0.67
N VAL A 309 22.09 19.24 -0.64
CA VAL A 309 20.96 18.96 -1.53
C VAL A 309 21.08 17.53 -2.03
N PHE A 310 20.00 16.78 -1.88
CA PHE A 310 19.88 15.40 -2.33
C PHE A 310 18.91 15.34 -3.50
N THR A 311 19.25 14.59 -4.53
CA THR A 311 18.38 14.31 -5.67
C THR A 311 18.36 12.81 -5.96
N ARG A 312 17.29 12.37 -6.63
CA ARG A 312 17.05 10.97 -6.97
C ARG A 312 16.48 10.82 -8.36
N ARG A 313 16.82 9.73 -9.04
CA ARG A 313 16.16 9.23 -10.25
C ARG A 313 16.14 7.69 -10.23
N TYR A 314 15.11 7.08 -10.81
CA TYR A 314 15.01 5.64 -11.05
C TYR A 314 15.17 5.41 -12.54
N ILE A 315 16.27 4.78 -12.94
CA ILE A 315 16.60 4.55 -14.33
C ILE A 315 16.03 3.20 -14.74
N ASP A 316 15.21 3.15 -15.79
CA ASP A 316 14.80 1.87 -16.37
C ASP A 316 16.02 1.14 -16.94
N ASN A 317 16.10 -0.17 -16.67
CA ASN A 317 17.22 -0.98 -17.13
C ASN A 317 17.07 -1.41 -18.61
N ASN A 318 17.14 -0.44 -19.53
CA ASN A 318 17.14 -0.68 -20.97
C ASN A 318 18.20 0.17 -21.68
N LEU A 319 18.69 -0.31 -22.83
CA LEU A 319 19.78 0.35 -23.54
C LEU A 319 19.48 1.79 -23.97
N PHE A 320 18.22 2.17 -24.20
CA PHE A 320 17.88 3.57 -24.48
C PHE A 320 18.23 4.49 -23.31
N SER A 321 17.79 4.11 -22.11
CA SER A 321 18.07 4.84 -20.87
C SER A 321 19.57 4.83 -20.56
N LEU A 322 20.22 3.67 -20.71
CA LEU A 322 21.66 3.54 -20.45
C LEU A 322 22.52 4.36 -21.43
N TYR A 323 22.17 4.39 -22.71
CA TYR A 323 22.85 5.21 -23.73
C TYR A 323 22.70 6.70 -23.43
N HIS A 324 21.45 7.14 -23.20
CA HIS A 324 21.13 8.53 -22.93
C HIS A 324 21.90 9.06 -21.70
N HIS A 325 21.81 8.38 -20.55
CA HIS A 325 22.42 8.87 -19.31
C HIS A 325 23.95 8.79 -19.31
N SER A 326 24.52 7.79 -20.00
CA SER A 326 25.97 7.70 -20.18
C SER A 326 26.51 8.69 -21.22
N GLY A 327 25.66 9.25 -22.09
CA GLY A 327 26.06 10.11 -23.20
C GLY A 327 26.80 9.36 -24.31
N HIS A 328 26.48 8.07 -24.49
CA HIS A 328 27.06 7.20 -25.50
C HIS A 328 25.97 6.66 -26.45
N ASP A 329 26.40 6.04 -27.54
CA ASP A 329 25.54 5.32 -28.48
C ASP A 329 25.93 3.84 -28.55
N GLU A 330 25.20 3.05 -29.36
CA GLU A 330 25.47 1.63 -29.59
C GLU A 330 26.94 1.33 -29.91
N SER A 331 27.61 2.21 -30.66
CA SER A 331 28.99 2.00 -31.12
C SER A 331 30.05 2.25 -30.05
N THR A 332 29.74 3.12 -29.08
CA THR A 332 30.70 3.63 -28.09
C THR A 332 30.41 3.16 -26.66
N PHE A 333 29.17 2.76 -26.37
CA PHE A 333 28.71 2.41 -25.02
C PHE A 333 29.41 1.16 -24.46
N HIS A 334 29.30 0.03 -25.18
CA HIS A 334 29.68 -1.27 -24.63
C HIS A 334 31.19 -1.41 -24.42
N THR A 335 31.59 -1.68 -23.19
CA THR A 335 32.99 -1.92 -22.81
C THR A 335 33.43 -3.35 -23.16
N PRO A 336 34.73 -3.62 -23.32
CA PRO A 336 35.21 -4.99 -23.55
C PRO A 336 34.79 -5.98 -22.46
N GLU A 337 34.81 -5.55 -21.18
CA GLU A 337 34.39 -6.39 -20.06
C GLU A 337 32.88 -6.62 -20.06
N GLY A 338 32.07 -5.57 -20.32
CA GLY A 338 30.62 -5.70 -20.44
C GLY A 338 30.20 -6.68 -21.54
N LYS A 339 30.79 -6.57 -22.74
CA LYS A 339 30.54 -7.53 -23.84
C LYS A 339 30.90 -8.97 -23.45
N LYS A 340 31.98 -9.14 -22.68
CA LYS A 340 32.39 -10.46 -22.19
C LYS A 340 31.37 -11.03 -21.19
N VAL A 341 30.86 -10.21 -20.28
CA VAL A 341 29.82 -10.63 -19.32
C VAL A 341 28.53 -11.01 -20.06
N THR A 342 28.06 -10.21 -21.01
CA THR A 342 26.92 -10.53 -21.88
C THR A 342 27.09 -11.88 -22.60
N GLU A 343 28.29 -12.17 -23.09
CA GLU A 343 28.62 -13.47 -23.69
C GLU A 343 28.62 -14.62 -22.68
N ASP A 344 29.19 -14.41 -21.50
CA ASP A 344 29.27 -15.42 -20.46
C ASP A 344 27.88 -15.76 -19.89
N ILE A 345 26.97 -14.77 -19.80
CA ILE A 345 25.55 -14.96 -19.50
C ILE A 345 24.91 -15.87 -20.55
N ARG A 346 25.08 -15.58 -21.84
CA ARG A 346 24.52 -16.39 -22.93
C ARG A 346 24.97 -17.84 -22.87
N LYS A 347 26.26 -18.06 -22.59
CA LYS A 347 26.83 -19.41 -22.40
C LYS A 347 26.25 -20.12 -21.19
N ALA A 348 26.09 -19.42 -20.06
CA ALA A 348 25.50 -19.99 -18.87
C ALA A 348 24.04 -20.40 -19.09
N ARG A 349 23.23 -19.54 -19.73
CA ARG A 349 21.85 -19.85 -20.11
C ARG A 349 21.76 -21.12 -20.95
N SER A 350 22.62 -21.23 -21.96
CA SER A 350 22.72 -22.41 -22.83
C SER A 350 23.14 -23.67 -22.07
N ALA A 351 24.17 -23.57 -21.21
CA ALA A 351 24.66 -24.68 -20.39
C ALA A 351 23.58 -25.21 -19.43
N LEU A 352 22.78 -24.30 -18.86
CA LEU A 352 21.68 -24.61 -17.94
C LEU A 352 20.37 -24.96 -18.66
N LYS A 353 20.33 -24.88 -20.00
CA LYS A 353 19.16 -25.12 -20.85
C LYS A 353 17.95 -24.25 -20.48
N LEU A 354 18.20 -23.01 -20.03
CA LEU A 354 17.14 -22.10 -19.58
C LEU A 354 16.12 -21.76 -20.67
N ASP A 355 16.56 -21.84 -21.93
CA ASP A 355 15.75 -21.55 -23.12
C ASP A 355 14.85 -22.72 -23.55
N HIS A 356 14.88 -23.86 -22.83
CA HIS A 356 14.04 -25.01 -23.15
C HIS A 356 12.55 -24.67 -22.96
N VAL A 357 11.74 -24.83 -24.01
CA VAL A 357 10.30 -24.54 -24.00
C VAL A 357 9.50 -25.78 -23.60
N TYR A 358 8.71 -25.68 -22.52
CA TYR A 358 7.79 -26.74 -22.08
C TYR A 358 6.44 -26.69 -22.80
N GLY A 359 5.98 -25.50 -23.15
CA GLY A 359 4.72 -25.25 -23.84
C GLY A 359 4.48 -23.75 -24.03
N CYS A 360 3.26 -23.39 -24.43
CA CYS A 360 2.90 -21.99 -24.66
C CYS A 360 1.67 -21.58 -23.83
N ALA A 361 1.81 -20.53 -23.02
CA ALA A 361 0.72 -19.93 -22.27
C ALA A 361 -0.26 -19.25 -23.25
N PRO A 362 -1.56 -19.56 -23.19
CA PRO A 362 -2.54 -19.06 -24.16
C PRO A 362 -2.85 -17.57 -24.00
N LYS A 363 -2.60 -17.02 -22.81
CA LYS A 363 -2.79 -15.63 -22.45
C LYS A 363 -1.80 -15.23 -21.35
N THR A 364 -1.69 -13.92 -21.10
CA THR A 364 -0.93 -13.42 -19.96
C THR A 364 -1.74 -13.61 -18.69
N LEU A 365 -1.09 -14.11 -17.64
CA LEU A 365 -1.62 -14.28 -16.31
C LEU A 365 -0.87 -13.36 -15.36
N TRP A 366 -1.60 -12.41 -14.78
CA TRP A 366 -1.05 -11.35 -13.96
C TRP A 366 -1.10 -11.71 -12.49
N MET A 367 -0.02 -11.40 -11.78
CA MET A 367 0.11 -11.51 -10.34
C MET A 367 -0.60 -10.35 -9.65
N SER A 368 -0.28 -9.12 -10.06
CA SER A 368 -0.80 -7.89 -9.44
C SER A 368 -1.45 -6.92 -10.42
N ARG A 369 -1.39 -7.15 -11.74
CA ARG A 369 -2.02 -6.26 -12.74
C ARG A 369 -3.48 -6.63 -13.07
N ALA A 370 -3.98 -7.74 -12.53
CA ALA A 370 -5.38 -8.15 -12.62
C ALA A 370 -5.93 -8.49 -11.22
N LYS A 371 -7.20 -8.15 -10.98
CA LYS A 371 -7.87 -8.40 -9.70
C LYS A 371 -7.98 -9.89 -9.41
N TYR A 372 -7.72 -10.33 -8.18
CA TYR A 372 -8.07 -11.67 -7.73
C TYR A 372 -9.43 -11.64 -6.98
N PRO A 373 -10.35 -12.60 -7.23
CA PRO A 373 -10.29 -13.58 -8.29
C PRO A 373 -10.71 -12.99 -9.66
N SER A 374 -10.03 -13.40 -10.73
CA SER A 374 -10.45 -13.14 -12.13
C SER A 374 -9.75 -14.11 -13.07
N ASP A 375 -10.25 -14.25 -14.30
CA ASP A 375 -9.67 -15.18 -15.26
C ASP A 375 -8.23 -14.82 -15.64
N ASP A 376 -7.85 -13.55 -15.57
CA ASP A 376 -6.50 -13.07 -15.93
C ASP A 376 -5.55 -13.05 -14.73
N SER A 377 -5.98 -13.51 -13.56
CA SER A 377 -5.15 -13.66 -12.37
C SER A 377 -4.42 -15.01 -12.37
N ILE A 378 -3.09 -14.98 -12.19
CA ILE A 378 -2.29 -16.20 -12.01
C ILE A 378 -2.78 -17.02 -10.80
N TYR A 379 -3.25 -16.37 -9.74
CA TYR A 379 -3.74 -17.03 -8.54
C TYR A 379 -5.05 -17.78 -8.78
N SER A 380 -5.98 -17.19 -9.54
CA SER A 380 -7.21 -17.89 -9.93
C SER A 380 -6.93 -19.08 -10.85
N TRP A 381 -5.93 -18.95 -11.72
CA TRP A 381 -5.47 -20.04 -12.57
C TRP A 381 -4.84 -21.19 -11.77
N LEU A 382 -3.96 -20.89 -10.81
CA LEU A 382 -3.39 -21.89 -9.90
C LEU A 382 -4.48 -22.62 -9.11
N GLU A 383 -5.45 -21.86 -8.59
CA GLU A 383 -6.55 -22.37 -7.78
C GLU A 383 -7.48 -23.31 -8.56
N LYS A 384 -7.80 -22.96 -9.81
CA LYS A 384 -8.83 -23.66 -10.60
C LYS A 384 -8.26 -24.74 -11.51
N GLU A 385 -7.02 -24.62 -11.96
CA GLU A 385 -6.44 -25.50 -12.98
C GLU A 385 -5.23 -26.28 -12.47
N VAL A 386 -4.16 -25.60 -12.05
CA VAL A 386 -2.86 -26.25 -11.79
C VAL A 386 -2.90 -27.13 -10.55
N LEU A 387 -3.33 -26.58 -9.41
CA LEU A 387 -3.35 -27.33 -8.15
C LEU A 387 -4.34 -28.50 -8.22
N PRO A 388 -5.60 -28.34 -8.70
CA PRO A 388 -6.52 -29.47 -8.87
C PRO A 388 -5.97 -30.56 -9.78
N SER A 389 -5.45 -30.20 -10.97
CA SER A 389 -4.98 -31.20 -11.93
C SER A 389 -3.71 -31.94 -11.47
N SER A 390 -2.82 -31.25 -10.74
CA SER A 390 -1.55 -31.84 -10.29
C SER A 390 -1.70 -32.69 -9.03
N LEU A 391 -2.55 -32.29 -8.09
CA LEU A 391 -2.66 -32.94 -6.77
C LEU A 391 -3.70 -34.08 -6.76
N ARG A 392 -4.77 -33.97 -7.56
CA ARG A 392 -5.87 -34.94 -7.61
C ARG A 392 -5.41 -36.40 -7.82
N PRO A 393 -4.47 -36.73 -8.73
CA PRO A 393 -4.04 -38.11 -8.95
C PRO A 393 -3.36 -38.77 -7.73
N HIS A 394 -2.99 -37.99 -6.73
CA HIS A 394 -2.24 -38.43 -5.56
C HIS A 394 -3.05 -38.36 -4.25
N LEU A 395 -4.32 -37.94 -4.32
CA LEU A 395 -5.23 -37.99 -3.18
C LEU A 395 -5.55 -39.43 -2.76
N ARG A 396 -5.89 -39.60 -1.49
CA ARG A 396 -6.43 -40.87 -0.97
C ARG A 396 -7.75 -41.19 -1.68
N GLU A 397 -8.00 -42.48 -1.93
CA GLU A 397 -9.26 -42.92 -2.55
C GLU A 397 -10.47 -42.40 -1.77
N ASN A 398 -11.49 -41.91 -2.49
CA ASN A 398 -12.74 -41.36 -1.92
C ASN A 398 -12.55 -40.21 -0.91
N THR A 399 -11.44 -39.47 -0.98
CA THR A 399 -11.19 -38.29 -0.14
C THR A 399 -11.11 -37.01 -0.98
N ALA A 400 -11.57 -35.89 -0.42
CA ALA A 400 -11.40 -34.56 -1.01
C ALA A 400 -10.24 -33.81 -0.31
N GLY A 401 -9.55 -32.93 -1.03
CA GLY A 401 -8.45 -32.13 -0.51
C GLY A 401 -8.71 -30.63 -0.59
N LEU A 402 -8.14 -29.87 0.34
CA LEU A 402 -8.03 -28.41 0.29
C LEU A 402 -6.54 -28.05 0.33
N ALA A 403 -6.02 -27.46 -0.75
CA ALA A 403 -4.61 -27.11 -0.87
C ALA A 403 -4.38 -25.60 -0.71
N ILE A 404 -3.59 -25.22 0.29
CA ILE A 404 -3.24 -23.83 0.60
C ILE A 404 -1.83 -23.51 0.10
N ILE A 405 -1.71 -22.43 -0.65
CA ILE A 405 -0.40 -21.82 -0.99
C ILE A 405 -0.43 -20.33 -0.64
N ASN A 406 0.72 -19.75 -0.32
CA ASN A 406 0.84 -18.31 -0.14
C ASN A 406 1.13 -17.60 -1.47
N THR A 407 0.62 -16.39 -1.61
CA THR A 407 0.71 -15.63 -2.86
C THR A 407 2.11 -15.08 -3.12
N GLY A 408 2.89 -14.81 -2.06
CA GLY A 408 4.31 -14.43 -2.14
C GLY A 408 5.24 -15.55 -2.59
N GLY A 409 4.75 -16.80 -2.63
CA GLY A 409 5.44 -17.94 -3.22
C GLY A 409 5.50 -17.88 -4.76
N ILE A 410 4.68 -17.02 -5.38
CA ILE A 410 4.70 -16.71 -6.81
C ILE A 410 5.41 -15.38 -6.99
N ARG A 411 6.41 -15.32 -7.88
CA ARG A 411 7.34 -14.18 -7.95
C ARG A 411 7.21 -13.34 -9.20
N PHE A 412 6.53 -13.83 -10.23
CA PHE A 412 6.39 -13.11 -11.50
C PHE A 412 5.15 -13.53 -12.29
N ASP A 413 4.82 -12.71 -13.29
CA ASP A 413 3.74 -12.94 -14.24
C ASP A 413 4.09 -14.09 -15.21
N ILE A 414 3.06 -14.71 -15.80
CA ILE A 414 3.24 -15.60 -16.96
C ILE A 414 2.74 -14.85 -18.19
N PHE A 415 3.64 -14.47 -19.10
CA PHE A 415 3.22 -13.83 -20.35
C PHE A 415 2.70 -14.84 -21.36
N LYS A 416 1.78 -14.37 -22.21
CA LYS A 416 1.32 -15.11 -23.38
C LYS A 416 2.50 -15.49 -24.27
N GLY A 417 2.59 -16.75 -24.66
CA GLY A 417 3.67 -17.26 -25.51
C GLY A 417 4.48 -18.36 -24.84
N PRO A 418 5.74 -18.59 -25.26
CA PRO A 418 6.57 -19.70 -24.76
C PRO A 418 6.80 -19.64 -23.24
N PHE A 419 6.51 -20.74 -22.56
CA PHE A 419 6.84 -20.96 -21.16
C PHE A 419 8.08 -21.85 -21.08
N THR A 420 9.20 -21.26 -20.66
CA THR A 420 10.52 -21.90 -20.66
C THR A 420 10.91 -22.47 -19.30
N GLN A 421 12.02 -23.22 -19.26
CA GLN A 421 12.66 -23.63 -18.02
C GLN A 421 13.03 -22.44 -17.14
N ASP A 422 13.52 -21.35 -17.74
CA ASP A 422 13.77 -20.10 -17.02
C ASP A 422 12.47 -19.52 -16.44
N GLY A 423 11.41 -19.46 -17.25
CA GLY A 423 10.08 -19.00 -16.84
C GLY A 423 9.54 -19.75 -15.61
N ALA A 424 9.82 -21.05 -15.50
CA ALA A 424 9.43 -21.84 -14.34
C ALA A 424 10.17 -21.42 -13.06
N TYR A 425 11.47 -21.13 -13.14
CA TYR A 425 12.24 -20.58 -11.99
C TYR A 425 11.82 -19.15 -11.66
N ILE A 426 11.58 -18.32 -12.68
CA ILE A 426 11.12 -16.94 -12.53
C ILE A 426 9.78 -16.87 -11.78
N VAL A 427 8.81 -17.73 -12.14
CA VAL A 427 7.49 -17.73 -11.52
C VAL A 427 7.49 -18.37 -10.13
N SER A 428 8.23 -19.46 -9.94
CA SER A 428 8.26 -20.23 -8.69
C SER A 428 9.67 -20.77 -8.41
N PRO A 429 10.59 -19.94 -7.87
CA PRO A 429 11.98 -20.33 -7.64
C PRO A 429 12.15 -21.26 -6.43
N PHE A 430 11.16 -21.29 -5.53
CA PHE A 430 11.28 -21.95 -4.26
C PHE A 430 11.24 -23.48 -4.37
N THR A 431 11.91 -24.12 -3.42
CA THR A 431 12.04 -25.58 -3.35
C THR A 431 11.03 -26.21 -2.39
N ASN A 432 9.95 -25.50 -2.07
CA ASN A 432 8.94 -25.95 -1.11
C ASN A 432 8.18 -27.18 -1.63
N GLU A 433 7.90 -28.09 -0.71
CA GLU A 433 7.11 -29.29 -0.94
C GLU A 433 5.75 -29.19 -0.24
N PHE A 434 4.76 -29.93 -0.74
CA PHE A 434 3.48 -30.03 -0.04
C PHE A 434 3.61 -30.98 1.15
N ARG A 435 3.00 -30.58 2.26
CA ARG A 435 2.69 -31.41 3.42
C ARG A 435 1.19 -31.47 3.60
N PHE A 436 0.68 -32.48 4.29
CA PHE A 436 -0.75 -32.60 4.51
C PHE A 436 -1.11 -33.21 5.87
N MET A 437 -2.29 -32.82 6.34
CA MET A 437 -3.00 -33.41 7.48
C MET A 437 -4.24 -34.15 6.96
N LYS A 438 -4.46 -35.36 7.46
CA LYS A 438 -5.58 -36.21 7.08
C LYS A 438 -6.85 -35.88 7.86
N ASP A 439 -8.00 -36.11 7.23
CA ASP A 439 -9.31 -36.21 7.88
C ASP A 439 -9.71 -34.96 8.70
N VAL A 440 -9.36 -33.77 8.20
CA VAL A 440 -9.69 -32.48 8.82
C VAL A 440 -11.15 -32.11 8.56
N PRO A 441 -11.93 -31.69 9.57
CA PRO A 441 -13.29 -31.19 9.35
C PRO A 441 -13.32 -30.06 8.32
N TYR A 442 -14.17 -30.17 7.30
CA TYR A 442 -14.18 -29.24 6.16
C TYR A 442 -14.39 -27.77 6.58
N ASP A 443 -15.33 -27.54 7.50
CA ASP A 443 -15.64 -26.21 8.05
C ASP A 443 -14.41 -25.59 8.73
N LYS A 444 -13.66 -26.37 9.50
CA LYS A 444 -12.43 -25.92 10.16
C LYS A 444 -11.29 -25.69 9.16
N ALA A 445 -11.13 -26.57 8.17
CA ALA A 445 -10.12 -26.41 7.13
C ALA A 445 -10.31 -25.11 6.33
N VAL A 446 -11.56 -24.76 5.98
CA VAL A 446 -11.90 -23.47 5.34
C VAL A 446 -11.62 -22.29 6.28
N MET A 447 -11.84 -22.45 7.59
CA MET A 447 -11.54 -21.40 8.57
C MET A 447 -10.03 -21.15 8.73
N VAL A 448 -9.17 -22.15 8.53
CA VAL A 448 -7.70 -21.97 8.51
C VAL A 448 -7.30 -20.89 7.49
N LEU A 449 -7.81 -20.96 6.25
CA LEU A 449 -7.55 -19.93 5.24
C LEU A 449 -8.01 -18.53 5.68
N LYS A 450 -9.19 -18.44 6.31
CA LYS A 450 -9.70 -17.16 6.82
C LYS A 450 -8.80 -16.58 7.90
N VAL A 451 -8.26 -17.40 8.79
CA VAL A 451 -7.28 -16.97 9.80
C VAL A 451 -6.02 -16.44 9.11
N LEU A 452 -5.46 -17.19 8.15
CA LEU A 452 -4.27 -16.80 7.39
C LEU A 452 -4.45 -15.50 6.58
N ASN A 453 -5.68 -15.20 6.14
CA ASN A 453 -5.96 -14.00 5.34
C ASN A 453 -6.49 -12.79 6.12
N LYS A 454 -7.08 -12.97 7.32
CA LYS A 454 -7.78 -11.88 8.04
C LYS A 454 -7.31 -11.62 9.47
N ALA A 455 -6.81 -12.64 10.17
CA ALA A 455 -6.48 -12.51 11.58
C ALA A 455 -4.99 -12.23 11.82
N THR A 456 -4.16 -12.26 10.78
CA THR A 456 -2.72 -12.37 10.95
C THR A 456 -2.06 -11.10 11.49
N ASN A 457 -2.46 -9.91 11.06
CA ASN A 457 -1.87 -8.66 11.60
C ASN A 457 -2.13 -8.50 13.11
N ILE A 458 -3.34 -8.84 13.58
CA ILE A 458 -3.69 -8.78 15.01
C ILE A 458 -2.90 -9.85 15.78
N LEU A 459 -2.80 -11.06 15.23
CA LEU A 459 -2.10 -12.16 15.88
C LEU A 459 -0.57 -12.00 15.88
N THR A 460 0.00 -11.38 14.85
CA THR A 460 1.41 -10.99 14.78
C THR A 460 1.70 -9.89 15.80
N GLN A 461 0.86 -8.84 15.89
CA GLN A 461 1.03 -7.77 16.89
C GLN A 461 0.86 -8.27 18.33
N ALA A 462 -0.02 -9.25 18.56
CA ALA A 462 -0.22 -9.87 19.86
C ALA A 462 0.80 -10.97 20.20
N GLY A 463 1.81 -11.21 19.34
CA GLY A 463 2.88 -12.18 19.58
C GLY A 463 2.47 -13.66 19.48
N PHE A 464 1.29 -13.94 18.90
CA PHE A 464 0.80 -15.31 18.71
C PHE A 464 1.32 -15.96 17.43
N MET A 465 1.74 -15.17 16.44
CA MET A 465 2.39 -15.67 15.22
C MET A 465 3.91 -15.64 15.36
N PRO A 466 4.63 -16.71 14.97
CA PRO A 466 6.08 -16.80 15.10
C PRO A 466 6.83 -15.90 14.12
N MET A 467 6.18 -15.42 13.05
CA MET A 467 6.75 -14.54 12.02
C MET A 467 5.71 -13.52 11.54
N ASP A 468 6.19 -12.42 10.95
CA ASP A 468 5.33 -11.43 10.31
C ASP A 468 4.57 -12.08 9.14
N SER A 469 3.25 -11.98 9.18
CA SER A 469 2.37 -12.54 8.17
C SER A 469 2.36 -11.79 6.84
N SER A 470 2.90 -10.56 6.81
CA SER A 470 3.15 -9.85 5.55
C SER A 470 3.96 -10.72 4.58
N SER A 471 4.94 -11.48 5.09
CA SER A 471 5.78 -12.42 4.33
C SER A 471 5.04 -13.47 3.50
N LEU A 472 3.74 -13.67 3.74
CA LEU A 472 2.89 -14.55 2.95
C LEU A 472 2.46 -13.93 1.61
N SER A 473 2.39 -12.61 1.49
CA SER A 473 2.04 -11.91 0.23
C SER A 473 3.28 -11.44 -0.55
N PRO A 474 3.15 -11.05 -1.84
CA PRO A 474 4.25 -10.45 -2.59
C PRO A 474 4.82 -9.19 -1.92
N PRO A 475 6.16 -8.99 -1.89
CA PRO A 475 6.79 -7.88 -1.15
C PRO A 475 6.34 -6.48 -1.58
N GLU A 476 6.06 -6.28 -2.87
CA GLU A 476 5.60 -4.98 -3.40
C GLU A 476 4.26 -4.54 -2.81
N GLN A 477 3.48 -5.46 -2.25
CA GLN A 477 2.21 -5.18 -1.59
C GLN A 477 2.40 -4.64 -0.17
N TRP A 478 3.54 -4.88 0.49
CA TRP A 478 3.73 -4.49 1.90
C TRP A 478 3.82 -2.99 2.10
N SER A 479 4.21 -2.27 1.05
CA SER A 479 4.21 -0.81 1.00
C SER A 479 2.87 -0.20 0.56
N ARG A 480 1.91 -1.01 0.11
CA ARG A 480 0.64 -0.56 -0.50
C ARG A 480 -0.55 -1.00 0.34
N THR A 481 -1.27 -0.03 0.88
CA THR A 481 -2.47 -0.29 1.70
C THR A 481 -3.72 -0.55 0.87
N GLU A 482 -3.76 -0.13 -0.40
CA GLU A 482 -4.95 -0.16 -1.26
C GLU A 482 -4.61 -0.55 -2.70
N ASP A 483 -5.63 -0.97 -3.45
CA ASP A 483 -5.55 -1.16 -4.90
C ASP A 483 -5.33 0.20 -5.60
N PHE A 484 -4.61 0.19 -6.72
CA PHE A 484 -4.44 1.34 -7.59
C PHE A 484 -4.93 0.99 -8.98
N ILE A 485 -5.97 1.68 -9.47
CA ILE A 485 -6.54 1.44 -10.80
C ILE A 485 -6.12 2.58 -11.71
N ALA A 486 -5.26 2.28 -12.68
CA ALA A 486 -4.91 3.23 -13.72
C ALA A 486 -6.17 3.57 -14.55
N LYS A 487 -6.37 4.86 -14.85
CA LYS A 487 -7.46 5.27 -15.75
C LYS A 487 -7.19 4.67 -17.12
N ALA A 488 -8.19 3.98 -17.68
CA ALA A 488 -8.08 3.35 -18.98
C ALA A 488 -8.08 4.41 -20.08
N ASP A 489 -6.91 4.93 -20.42
CA ASP A 489 -6.69 5.46 -21.75
C ASP A 489 -6.39 4.28 -22.68
N HIS A 490 -7.23 4.11 -23.70
CA HIS A 490 -7.13 3.01 -24.66
C HIS A 490 -5.76 3.01 -25.36
N ILE A 491 -4.89 2.06 -25.07
CA ILE A 491 -3.76 1.70 -25.95
C ILE A 491 -3.72 0.17 -26.09
N PRO A 492 -3.79 -0.39 -27.32
CA PRO A 492 -3.87 -1.82 -27.54
C PRO A 492 -2.53 -2.53 -27.29
N LEU A 493 -2.53 -3.49 -26.36
CA LEU A 493 -1.45 -4.46 -26.08
C LEU A 493 -1.21 -5.49 -27.21
N SER A 494 -1.42 -5.11 -28.48
CA SER A 494 -1.17 -6.02 -29.60
C SER A 494 -0.48 -5.31 -30.76
N HIS A 495 0.83 -5.45 -30.86
CA HIS A 495 1.51 -5.33 -32.15
C HIS A 495 2.33 -6.61 -32.39
N GLY A 496 1.60 -7.67 -32.76
CA GLY A 496 2.17 -8.67 -33.65
C GLY A 496 2.31 -8.05 -35.04
N ALA A 497 3.42 -8.37 -35.70
CA ALA A 497 3.80 -7.92 -37.04
C ALA A 497 2.61 -7.75 -38.01
N ASN A 498 2.40 -6.52 -38.51
CA ASN A 498 1.95 -6.24 -39.87
C ASN A 498 2.17 -4.76 -40.21
N ASN A 499 2.84 -4.53 -41.34
CA ASN A 499 3.01 -3.24 -42.00
C ASN A 499 1.65 -2.70 -42.47
N GLU A 500 1.04 -1.73 -41.79
CA GLU A 500 0.04 -0.85 -42.39
C GLU A 500 0.24 0.60 -41.90
N GLN A 501 0.32 1.54 -42.85
CA GLN A 501 0.42 2.98 -42.63
C GLN A 501 -0.86 3.52 -42.00
N ASN A 502 -0.76 4.22 -40.87
CA ASN A 502 -1.83 5.05 -40.32
C ASN A 502 -1.65 6.54 -40.72
N PRO A 503 -2.75 7.31 -40.89
CA PRO A 503 -2.71 8.66 -41.46
C PRO A 503 -2.29 9.71 -40.42
N LEU A 504 -1.55 10.71 -40.87
CA LEU A 504 -1.07 11.87 -40.11
C LEU A 504 -2.24 12.66 -39.48
N GLN A 505 -2.28 12.73 -38.14
CA GLN A 505 -3.02 13.76 -37.40
C GLN A 505 -2.02 14.70 -36.73
N ASP A 506 -2.20 16.00 -36.96
CA ASP A 506 -1.42 17.07 -36.31
C ASP A 506 -1.64 17.04 -34.79
N GLY A 507 -0.57 16.74 -34.04
CA GLY A 507 -0.52 16.81 -32.58
C GLY A 507 0.02 15.55 -31.91
N ASP A 508 1.20 15.06 -32.33
CA ASP A 508 1.84 13.87 -31.74
C ASP A 508 2.33 14.16 -30.31
N GLU A 509 1.47 13.95 -29.31
CA GLU A 509 1.98 13.54 -27.99
C GLU A 509 2.57 12.12 -28.13
N PRO A 510 3.80 11.86 -27.66
CA PRO A 510 4.43 10.56 -27.80
C PRO A 510 3.59 9.48 -27.12
N THR A 511 3.36 8.36 -27.80
CA THR A 511 2.68 7.19 -27.22
C THR A 511 3.55 6.65 -26.08
N LEU A 512 3.14 6.87 -24.83
CA LEU A 512 3.90 6.47 -23.65
C LEU A 512 3.71 4.97 -23.34
N THR A 513 4.80 4.28 -23.00
CA THR A 513 4.77 2.88 -22.58
C THR A 513 4.27 2.75 -21.13
N PRO A 514 3.47 1.73 -20.80
CA PRO A 514 3.11 1.44 -19.42
C PRO A 514 4.35 1.10 -18.58
N GLY A 515 4.43 1.65 -17.37
CA GLY A 515 5.56 1.44 -16.47
C GLY A 515 5.35 2.07 -15.11
N TYR A 516 6.45 2.23 -14.37
CA TYR A 516 6.42 2.83 -13.04
C TYR A 516 6.12 4.33 -13.12
N THR A 517 5.25 4.79 -12.23
CA THR A 517 4.90 6.21 -12.03
C THR A 517 5.02 6.52 -10.54
N THR A 518 6.27 6.54 -10.09
CA THR A 518 6.66 6.53 -8.68
C THR A 518 6.28 7.84 -8.00
N LYS A 519 5.64 7.73 -6.83
CA LYS A 519 5.34 8.84 -5.93
C LYS A 519 6.00 8.57 -4.59
N ASP A 520 6.93 9.44 -4.22
CA ASP A 520 7.77 9.34 -3.02
C ASP A 520 7.90 10.71 -2.33
N ASP A 521 8.70 10.82 -1.26
CA ASP A 521 8.88 12.10 -0.53
C ASP A 521 9.58 13.19 -1.37
N GLY A 522 10.22 12.79 -2.49
CA GLY A 522 10.82 13.69 -3.47
C GLY A 522 9.84 14.17 -4.56
N GLY A 523 8.59 13.71 -4.56
CA GLY A 523 7.57 14.07 -5.54
C GLY A 523 7.22 12.94 -6.51
N THR A 524 6.87 13.29 -7.75
CA THR A 524 6.37 12.35 -8.79
C THR A 524 7.24 12.30 -10.04
N ASP A 525 8.41 12.93 -10.00
CA ASP A 525 9.33 12.99 -11.12
C ASP A 525 10.45 11.94 -11.00
N GLY A 526 10.39 11.03 -10.04
CA GLY A 526 11.46 10.10 -9.72
C GLY A 526 11.90 9.20 -10.88
N ASP A 527 11.00 8.75 -11.72
CA ASP A 527 11.35 7.87 -12.84
C ASP A 527 12.08 8.65 -13.95
N ASP A 528 13.11 8.08 -14.57
CA ASP A 528 13.78 8.71 -15.70
C ASP A 528 12.87 8.68 -16.93
N THR A 529 12.27 7.54 -17.23
CA THR A 529 11.30 7.39 -18.31
C THR A 529 9.93 7.95 -17.91
N VAL A 530 9.29 8.65 -18.83
CA VAL A 530 7.90 9.08 -18.70
C VAL A 530 7.00 7.92 -19.14
N HIS A 531 6.24 7.35 -18.19
CA HIS A 531 5.33 6.23 -18.43
C HIS A 531 3.85 6.59 -18.27
N THR A 532 2.99 5.73 -18.83
CA THR A 532 1.61 5.60 -18.37
C THR A 532 1.55 4.70 -17.13
N PRO A 533 0.68 5.02 -16.14
CA PRO A 533 0.57 4.24 -14.92
C PRO A 533 0.02 2.83 -15.17
N VAL A 534 0.55 1.83 -14.46
CA VAL A 534 0.05 0.45 -14.48
C VAL A 534 -0.86 0.19 -13.28
N SER A 535 -1.99 -0.48 -13.49
CA SER A 535 -2.88 -0.90 -12.41
C SER A 535 -2.20 -1.92 -11.48
N PHE A 536 -2.49 -1.82 -10.18
CA PHE A 536 -2.01 -2.70 -9.14
C PHE A 536 -3.20 -3.16 -8.28
N TYR A 537 -3.34 -4.47 -8.10
CA TYR A 537 -4.35 -5.12 -7.29
C TYR A 537 -3.68 -5.95 -6.21
N ARG A 538 -4.20 -5.86 -4.98
CA ARG A 538 -3.73 -6.64 -3.86
C ARG A 538 -4.22 -8.08 -3.96
N ALA A 539 -3.34 -9.02 -3.65
CA ALA A 539 -3.65 -10.43 -3.46
C ALA A 539 -3.84 -10.75 -1.97
N PRO A 540 -4.66 -11.76 -1.61
CA PRO A 540 -4.69 -12.26 -0.24
C PRO A 540 -3.35 -12.89 0.16
N ASN A 541 -3.09 -13.09 1.45
CA ASN A 541 -1.87 -13.78 1.92
C ASN A 541 -1.77 -15.20 1.34
N CYS A 542 -2.88 -15.92 1.33
CA CYS A 542 -2.98 -17.28 0.82
C CYS A 542 -4.23 -17.47 -0.05
N ILE A 543 -4.14 -18.41 -0.98
CA ILE A 543 -5.27 -18.94 -1.76
C ILE A 543 -5.50 -20.41 -1.40
N MET A 544 -6.68 -20.94 -1.73
CA MET A 544 -7.04 -22.33 -1.46
C MET A 544 -7.69 -22.98 -2.69
N ALA A 545 -7.09 -24.04 -3.19
CA ALA A 545 -7.65 -24.88 -4.24
C ALA A 545 -8.46 -26.03 -3.64
N THR A 546 -9.63 -26.29 -4.20
CA THR A 546 -10.43 -27.48 -3.86
C THR A 546 -10.06 -28.62 -4.80
N ILE A 547 -9.74 -29.79 -4.26
CA ILE A 547 -9.28 -30.97 -4.99
C ILE A 547 -10.32 -32.08 -4.79
N THR A 548 -11.20 -32.31 -5.76
CA THR A 548 -12.23 -33.38 -5.71
C THR A 548 -12.12 -34.31 -6.92
N ASN A 549 -12.58 -35.55 -6.76
CA ASN A 549 -12.71 -36.52 -7.86
C ASN A 549 -14.03 -36.36 -8.65
N ASP A 550 -15.04 -35.75 -8.05
CA ASP A 550 -16.33 -35.44 -8.68
C ASP A 550 -16.40 -33.95 -9.00
N ASP A 551 -16.41 -33.62 -10.29
CA ASP A 551 -16.56 -32.23 -10.79
C ASP A 551 -18.01 -31.71 -10.63
N ASP A 552 -18.95 -32.54 -10.13
CA ASP A 552 -20.41 -32.30 -10.14
C ASP A 552 -21.13 -32.55 -8.78
N SER A 553 -20.38 -32.79 -7.69
CA SER A 553 -21.01 -33.07 -6.38
C SER A 553 -21.40 -31.78 -5.65
N SER A 554 -22.69 -31.57 -5.44
CA SER A 554 -23.25 -30.45 -4.63
C SER A 554 -23.15 -30.69 -3.11
N SER A 555 -22.57 -31.81 -2.69
CA SER A 555 -22.40 -32.19 -1.29
C SER A 555 -21.02 -31.79 -0.76
N THR A 556 -21.00 -30.91 0.23
CA THR A 556 -19.78 -30.62 1.00
C THR A 556 -19.33 -31.86 1.77
N PRO A 557 -18.05 -32.28 1.66
CA PRO A 557 -17.54 -33.43 2.41
C PRO A 557 -17.49 -33.12 3.92
N ASP A 558 -17.68 -34.14 4.76
CA ASP A 558 -17.56 -33.98 6.22
C ASP A 558 -16.11 -33.70 6.63
N VAL A 559 -15.16 -34.39 5.98
CA VAL A 559 -13.71 -34.27 6.22
C VAL A 559 -12.92 -34.16 4.91
N VAL A 560 -11.75 -33.51 4.99
CA VAL A 560 -10.83 -33.29 3.87
C VAL A 560 -9.37 -33.50 4.28
N ASP A 561 -8.52 -33.78 3.31
CA ASP A 561 -7.08 -33.64 3.46
C ASP A 561 -6.71 -32.15 3.34
N LEU A 562 -6.09 -31.58 4.37
CA LEU A 562 -5.61 -30.20 4.33
C LEU A 562 -4.14 -30.21 3.89
N LEU A 563 -3.89 -29.80 2.64
CA LEU A 563 -2.57 -29.71 2.04
C LEU A 563 -2.04 -28.27 2.17
N TYR A 564 -0.75 -28.11 2.44
CA TYR A 564 -0.10 -26.79 2.52
C TYR A 564 1.39 -26.90 2.16
N LEU A 565 2.01 -25.83 1.66
CA LEU A 565 3.46 -25.80 1.45
C LEU A 565 4.19 -25.81 2.79
N ASP A 566 5.29 -26.56 2.89
CA ASP A 566 6.11 -26.67 4.11
C ASP A 566 6.52 -25.32 4.73
N PHE A 567 6.77 -24.29 3.92
CA PHE A 567 7.01 -22.92 4.36
C PHE A 567 5.87 -22.38 5.24
N LEU A 568 4.62 -22.74 4.96
CA LEU A 568 3.45 -22.28 5.70
C LEU A 568 3.25 -22.98 7.04
N GLU A 569 4.02 -24.02 7.33
CA GLU A 569 3.83 -24.85 8.52
C GLU A 569 3.76 -24.03 9.83
N PRO A 570 4.61 -23.01 10.09
CA PRO A 570 4.50 -22.20 11.30
C PRO A 570 3.17 -21.46 11.42
N TRP A 571 2.64 -20.93 10.32
CA TRP A 571 1.36 -20.21 10.31
C TRP A 571 0.17 -21.16 10.35
N VAL A 572 0.22 -22.27 9.61
CA VAL A 572 -0.81 -23.31 9.63
C VAL A 572 -0.93 -23.90 11.04
N THR A 573 0.19 -24.12 11.73
CA THR A 573 0.20 -24.61 13.13
C THR A 573 -0.58 -23.72 14.09
N VAL A 574 -0.40 -22.41 13.99
CA VAL A 574 -1.14 -21.48 14.84
C VAL A 574 -2.60 -21.37 14.38
N ALA A 575 -2.85 -21.35 13.08
CA ALA A 575 -4.19 -21.22 12.52
C ALA A 575 -5.09 -22.44 12.84
N THR A 576 -4.57 -23.66 12.75
CA THR A 576 -5.28 -24.90 13.14
C THR A 576 -5.65 -24.87 14.62
N LYS A 577 -4.73 -24.45 15.48
CA LYS A 577 -4.98 -24.29 16.92
C LYS A 577 -6.10 -23.29 17.21
N ILE A 578 -6.13 -22.17 16.51
CA ILE A 578 -7.20 -21.14 16.64
C ILE A 578 -8.57 -21.70 16.26
N VAL A 579 -8.65 -22.55 15.23
CA VAL A 579 -9.92 -23.17 14.81
C VAL A 579 -10.26 -24.44 15.60
N GLY A 580 -9.53 -24.72 16.68
CA GLY A 580 -9.77 -25.84 17.58
C GLY A 580 -9.39 -27.20 16.98
N ILE A 581 -8.31 -27.24 16.20
CA ILE A 581 -7.63 -28.47 15.77
C ILE A 581 -6.32 -28.55 16.58
N ASP A 582 -6.13 -29.62 17.35
CA ASP A 582 -4.85 -29.90 17.98
C ASP A 582 -3.91 -30.46 16.91
N PHE A 583 -2.90 -29.68 16.54
CA PHE A 583 -2.00 -30.01 15.44
C PHE A 583 -0.55 -29.86 15.89
N ASP A 584 0.19 -30.97 15.85
CA ASP A 584 1.64 -31.02 15.98
C ASP A 584 2.23 -31.46 14.63
N PRO A 585 2.84 -30.55 13.85
CA PRO A 585 3.36 -30.88 12.53
C PRO A 585 4.41 -32.01 12.52
N LYS A 586 5.09 -32.24 13.65
CA LYS A 586 6.06 -33.35 13.76
C LYS A 586 5.41 -34.71 13.89
N LYS A 587 4.15 -34.76 14.33
CA LYS A 587 3.38 -36.00 14.53
C LYS A 587 2.33 -36.21 13.46
N ASP A 588 1.67 -35.13 13.06
CA ASP A 588 0.40 -35.20 12.33
C ASP A 588 0.52 -34.82 10.85
N ALA A 589 1.64 -34.21 10.43
CA ALA A 589 1.87 -33.84 9.04
C ALA A 589 2.79 -34.82 8.31
N GLU A 590 2.34 -35.25 7.13
CA GLU A 590 3.07 -36.12 6.22
C GLU A 590 3.47 -35.35 4.96
N ALA A 591 4.56 -35.76 4.30
CA ALA A 591 4.92 -35.19 3.00
C ALA A 591 3.93 -35.66 1.91
N PHE A 592 3.39 -34.72 1.15
CA PHE A 592 2.51 -34.96 0.02
C PHE A 592 3.32 -34.86 -1.28
N MET A 593 3.48 -35.99 -1.98
CA MET A 593 4.36 -36.11 -3.16
C MET A 593 5.82 -35.67 -2.89
N PRO A 594 6.57 -36.41 -2.04
CA PRO A 594 7.94 -36.04 -1.66
C PRO A 594 8.84 -35.76 -2.87
N GLY A 595 9.57 -34.65 -2.84
CA GLY A 595 10.44 -34.21 -3.93
C GLY A 595 9.74 -33.49 -5.09
N VAL A 596 8.40 -33.36 -5.08
CA VAL A 596 7.66 -32.60 -6.10
C VAL A 596 7.44 -31.17 -5.65
N GLN A 597 8.05 -30.25 -6.39
CA GLN A 597 7.99 -28.81 -6.14
C GLN A 597 6.92 -28.15 -7.03
N MET A 598 6.45 -26.97 -6.63
CA MET A 598 5.49 -26.17 -7.41
C MET A 598 5.96 -25.93 -8.86
N ARG A 599 7.27 -25.69 -9.06
CA ARG A 599 7.87 -25.57 -10.39
C ARG A 599 7.63 -26.79 -11.29
N THR A 600 7.69 -28.00 -10.73
CA THR A 600 7.43 -29.25 -11.47
C THR A 600 5.97 -29.34 -11.91
N MET A 601 5.04 -28.83 -11.09
CA MET A 601 3.62 -28.76 -11.43
C MET A 601 3.37 -27.76 -12.58
N LEU A 602 4.02 -26.59 -12.53
CA LEU A 602 3.93 -25.58 -13.59
C LEU A 602 4.42 -26.11 -14.95
N THR A 603 5.59 -26.77 -14.97
CA THR A 603 6.16 -27.30 -16.23
C THR A 603 5.35 -28.47 -16.77
N ALA A 604 4.86 -29.36 -15.91
CA ALA A 604 3.98 -30.46 -16.31
C ALA A 604 2.69 -29.94 -16.96
N TRP A 605 2.05 -28.93 -16.36
CA TRP A 605 0.86 -28.31 -16.93
C TRP A 605 1.14 -27.66 -18.29
N ALA A 606 2.26 -26.93 -18.43
CA ALA A 606 2.62 -26.27 -19.68
C ALA A 606 2.77 -27.27 -20.83
N THR A 607 3.30 -28.46 -20.55
CA THR A 607 3.40 -29.56 -21.52
C THR A 607 2.03 -30.13 -21.94
N VAL A 608 1.05 -30.19 -21.03
CA VAL A 608 -0.29 -30.72 -21.31
C VAL A 608 -1.10 -29.82 -22.26
N ILE A 609 -0.96 -28.49 -22.18
CA ILE A 609 -1.65 -27.55 -23.09
C ILE A 609 -1.29 -27.80 -24.56
N VAL A 610 -0.04 -28.16 -24.85
CA VAL A 610 0.41 -28.44 -26.22
C VAL A 610 -0.32 -29.67 -26.79
N LEU A 611 -0.58 -30.68 -25.95
CA LEU A 611 -1.28 -31.91 -26.34
C LEU A 611 -2.79 -31.70 -26.56
N VAL A 612 -3.42 -30.87 -25.72
CA VAL A 612 -4.87 -30.58 -25.80
C VAL A 612 -5.18 -29.60 -26.93
N SER A 613 -4.36 -28.55 -27.14
CA SER A 613 -4.57 -27.58 -28.21
C SER A 613 -4.40 -28.19 -29.61
N GLY A 614 -3.44 -29.09 -29.79
CA GLY A 614 -3.24 -29.84 -31.04
C GLY A 614 -4.41 -30.78 -31.38
N SER A 615 -5.01 -31.43 -30.37
CA SER A 615 -6.17 -32.31 -30.56
C SER A 615 -7.47 -31.53 -30.79
N GLN A 616 -7.68 -30.43 -30.05
CA GLN A 616 -8.90 -29.59 -30.19
C GLN A 616 -8.95 -28.83 -31.52
N GLN A 617 -7.81 -28.34 -32.04
CA GLN A 617 -7.75 -27.76 -33.38
C GLN A 617 -8.04 -28.80 -34.47
N ALA A 618 -7.55 -30.03 -34.33
CA ALA A 618 -7.86 -31.11 -35.27
C ALA A 618 -9.34 -31.49 -35.26
N VAL A 619 -9.98 -31.47 -34.08
CA VAL A 619 -11.43 -31.72 -33.91
C VAL A 619 -12.27 -30.59 -34.48
N ASN A 620 -11.92 -29.33 -34.22
CA ASN A 620 -12.64 -28.16 -34.74
C ASN A 620 -12.52 -28.06 -36.27
N LYS A 621 -11.35 -28.32 -36.84
CA LYS A 621 -11.14 -28.34 -38.30
C LYS A 621 -11.92 -29.50 -38.95
N LYS A 622 -12.02 -30.67 -38.31
CA LYS A 622 -12.91 -31.77 -38.73
C LYS A 622 -14.40 -31.38 -38.67
N LYS A 623 -14.80 -30.59 -37.67
CA LYS A 623 -16.18 -30.13 -37.48
C LYS A 623 -16.56 -29.08 -38.54
N GLU A 624 -15.67 -28.14 -38.84
CA GLU A 624 -15.83 -27.17 -39.94
C GLU A 624 -15.83 -27.83 -41.32
N LEU A 625 -14.97 -28.82 -41.56
CA LEU A 625 -14.97 -29.56 -42.82
C LEU A 625 -16.27 -30.37 -43.00
N ARG A 626 -16.81 -30.95 -41.90
CA ARG A 626 -18.14 -31.60 -41.90
C ARG A 626 -19.27 -30.61 -42.18
N LEU A 627 -19.23 -29.43 -41.59
CA LEU A 627 -20.23 -28.37 -41.82
C LEU A 627 -20.14 -27.80 -43.25
N SER A 628 -18.94 -27.68 -43.80
CA SER A 628 -18.68 -27.31 -45.20
C SER A 628 -19.21 -28.36 -46.19
N LEU A 629 -18.95 -29.65 -45.92
CA LEU A 629 -19.48 -30.77 -46.71
C LEU A 629 -21.01 -30.88 -46.61
N GLN A 630 -21.60 -30.58 -45.45
CA GLN A 630 -23.06 -30.51 -45.28
C GLN A 630 -23.67 -29.31 -46.03
N ARG A 631 -23.04 -28.13 -45.99
CA ARG A 631 -23.44 -26.95 -46.77
C ARG A 631 -23.34 -27.18 -48.28
N ASN A 632 -22.33 -27.92 -48.74
CA ASN A 632 -22.20 -28.31 -50.15
C ASN A 632 -23.23 -29.37 -50.57
N LYS A 633 -23.58 -30.32 -49.69
CA LYS A 633 -24.72 -31.25 -49.92
C LYS A 633 -26.06 -30.52 -50.00
N GLN A 634 -26.29 -29.50 -49.16
CA GLN A 634 -27.49 -28.65 -49.25
C GLN A 634 -27.51 -27.82 -50.53
N LYS A 635 -26.37 -27.23 -50.95
CA LYS A 635 -26.28 -26.48 -52.22
C LYS A 635 -26.50 -27.35 -53.46
N GLN A 636 -26.06 -28.62 -53.45
CA GLN A 636 -26.29 -29.57 -54.54
C GLN A 636 -27.74 -30.12 -54.57
N GLN A 637 -28.45 -30.17 -53.44
CA GLN A 637 -29.88 -30.51 -53.42
C GLN A 637 -30.77 -29.41 -54.01
N THR A 638 -30.32 -28.14 -54.00
CA THR A 638 -31.00 -27.02 -54.67
C THR A 638 -30.71 -26.86 -56.17
N LYS A 639 -29.87 -27.71 -56.77
CA LYS A 639 -29.61 -27.71 -58.23
C LYS A 639 -29.68 -29.12 -58.81
N LYS A 640 -30.89 -29.62 -59.03
CA LYS A 640 -31.17 -30.75 -59.93
C LYS A 640 -32.28 -30.41 -60.94
N LYS A 641 -31.86 -29.72 -62.00
CA LYS A 641 -32.28 -29.80 -63.42
C LYS A 641 -31.06 -29.17 -64.12
N THR A 642 -30.20 -29.87 -64.84
CA THR A 642 -30.41 -30.86 -65.90
C THR A 642 -29.07 -31.56 -66.18
N THR A 643 -29.15 -32.76 -66.75
CA THR A 643 -28.13 -33.47 -67.56
C THR A 643 -27.03 -34.29 -66.87
N THR A 644 -26.91 -35.50 -67.44
CA THR A 644 -26.17 -36.72 -67.11
C THR A 644 -24.73 -36.69 -67.62
N THR A 645 -23.75 -37.04 -66.78
CA THR A 645 -22.67 -38.00 -67.11
C THR A 645 -21.89 -38.43 -65.87
N THR A 646 -21.52 -39.71 -65.86
CA THR A 646 -20.92 -40.52 -64.80
C THR A 646 -19.39 -40.41 -64.79
N THR A 647 -18.76 -40.90 -63.69
CA THR A 647 -17.31 -41.15 -63.45
C THR A 647 -16.45 -39.89 -63.21
N THR A 648 -15.68 -39.69 -62.14
CA THR A 648 -14.93 -40.58 -61.20
C THR A 648 -14.83 -39.89 -59.83
N GLN A 649 -15.10 -40.62 -58.73
CA GLN A 649 -15.17 -40.09 -57.36
C GLN A 649 -14.04 -40.61 -56.44
N ASP A 650 -12.98 -41.19 -57.01
CA ASP A 650 -11.89 -41.82 -56.26
C ASP A 650 -10.56 -41.03 -56.21
N GLN A 651 -10.50 -39.81 -56.76
CA GLN A 651 -9.28 -38.97 -56.72
C GLN A 651 -9.28 -37.86 -55.66
N GLN A 652 -10.29 -37.80 -54.78
CA GLN A 652 -10.36 -36.78 -53.73
C GLN A 652 -10.10 -37.29 -52.30
N LEU A 653 -9.92 -38.60 -52.09
CA LEU A 653 -9.54 -39.12 -50.76
C LEU A 653 -8.03 -39.14 -50.51
N ASP A 654 -7.17 -39.17 -51.54
CA ASP A 654 -5.70 -39.19 -51.38
C ASP A 654 -5.09 -37.86 -50.89
N ARG A 655 -5.88 -36.78 -50.75
CA ARG A 655 -5.41 -35.51 -50.17
C ARG A 655 -5.61 -35.41 -48.64
N LEU A 656 -6.20 -36.42 -48.00
CA LEU A 656 -6.41 -36.43 -46.54
C LEU A 656 -5.17 -36.88 -45.76
N ASP A 657 -4.28 -37.69 -46.36
CA ASP A 657 -3.06 -38.18 -45.71
C ASP A 657 -1.87 -37.20 -45.79
N ALA A 658 -2.02 -36.07 -46.50
CA ALA A 658 -1.01 -35.00 -46.57
C ALA A 658 -1.19 -33.91 -45.49
N ILE A 659 -2.31 -33.90 -44.76
CA ILE A 659 -2.65 -32.88 -43.76
C ILE A 659 -1.75 -32.92 -42.51
N PRO A 660 -1.25 -34.08 -42.02
CA PRO A 660 -0.31 -34.09 -40.89
C PRO A 660 1.01 -33.36 -41.21
N LYS A 661 1.45 -33.38 -42.47
CA LYS A 661 2.73 -32.78 -42.91
C LYS A 661 2.66 -31.25 -43.02
N GLN A 662 1.49 -30.69 -43.31
CA GLN A 662 1.28 -29.24 -43.42
C GLN A 662 0.97 -28.59 -42.06
N LEU A 663 0.49 -29.37 -41.08
CA LEU A 663 0.29 -28.93 -39.69
C LEU A 663 1.59 -28.88 -38.88
N SER A 664 2.60 -29.69 -39.22
CA SER A 664 3.95 -29.55 -38.62
C SER A 664 4.66 -28.27 -39.08
N GLU A 665 4.36 -27.76 -40.27
CA GLU A 665 4.97 -26.52 -40.81
C GLU A 665 4.36 -25.24 -40.22
N THR A 666 3.11 -25.27 -39.74
CA THR A 666 2.46 -24.11 -39.09
C THR A 666 2.74 -23.99 -37.59
N ALA A 667 3.11 -25.09 -36.92
CA ALA A 667 3.68 -25.04 -35.56
C ALA A 667 5.13 -24.51 -35.55
N ALA A 668 5.85 -24.65 -36.67
CA ALA A 668 7.21 -24.13 -36.82
C ALA A 668 7.30 -22.59 -36.91
N SER A 669 6.21 -21.89 -37.28
CA SER A 669 6.22 -20.42 -37.37
C SER A 669 5.94 -19.69 -36.06
N ALA A 670 5.66 -20.40 -34.96
CA ALA A 670 5.31 -19.83 -33.65
C ALA A 670 6.28 -20.21 -32.52
N ASN A 671 7.43 -20.86 -32.82
CA ASN A 671 8.39 -21.36 -31.82
C ASN A 671 7.76 -22.22 -30.68
N CYS A 672 6.59 -22.82 -30.89
CA CYS A 672 5.84 -23.57 -29.85
C CYS A 672 5.96 -25.12 -29.99
N SER A 673 6.92 -25.64 -30.75
CA SER A 673 7.13 -27.10 -30.88
C SER A 673 8.07 -27.59 -29.77
N PRO A 674 7.66 -28.54 -28.89
CA PRO A 674 8.57 -29.15 -27.94
C PRO A 674 9.67 -29.90 -28.69
N SER A 675 10.92 -29.80 -28.23
CA SER A 675 12.01 -30.63 -28.74
C SER A 675 11.72 -32.10 -28.43
N SER A 676 11.55 -32.90 -29.48
CA SER A 676 11.15 -34.34 -29.53
C SER A 676 11.20 -35.16 -28.23
N PRO A 677 10.12 -35.86 -27.84
CA PRO A 677 10.12 -36.80 -26.73
C PRO A 677 10.43 -38.23 -27.20
N GLU A 678 11.55 -38.81 -26.78
CA GLU A 678 11.65 -40.26 -26.61
C GLU A 678 11.71 -40.58 -25.12
N THR A 679 10.68 -41.29 -24.65
CA THR A 679 10.60 -42.06 -23.40
C THR A 679 10.79 -41.30 -22.08
N ALA A 680 9.70 -40.80 -21.50
CA ALA A 680 9.65 -40.47 -20.07
C ALA A 680 8.22 -40.56 -19.52
N LEU A 681 7.72 -41.78 -19.28
CA LEU A 681 6.51 -41.97 -18.46
C LEU A 681 6.43 -43.32 -17.72
N ALA A 682 7.51 -44.10 -17.67
CA ALA A 682 7.49 -45.39 -16.96
C ALA A 682 8.90 -45.86 -16.54
N SER A 683 9.63 -45.11 -15.72
CA SER A 683 10.87 -45.63 -15.08
C SER A 683 11.46 -44.75 -13.97
N PHE A 684 10.65 -44.20 -13.06
CA PHE A 684 11.20 -43.67 -11.82
C PHE A 684 10.35 -44.17 -10.66
N PHE A 685 11.03 -44.51 -9.55
CA PHE A 685 10.51 -44.99 -8.27
C PHE A 685 10.40 -46.51 -8.08
N SER A 686 11.51 -47.10 -7.62
CA SER A 686 11.50 -48.18 -6.62
C SER A 686 12.20 -47.66 -5.35
N PRO A 687 11.71 -47.98 -4.13
CA PRO A 687 12.27 -47.45 -2.90
C PRO A 687 13.39 -48.34 -2.36
N VAL A 688 14.48 -47.71 -1.87
CA VAL A 688 15.45 -48.36 -0.98
C VAL A 688 15.20 -47.85 0.43
N LEU A 689 14.71 -48.74 1.28
CA LEU A 689 14.66 -48.58 2.73
C LEU A 689 16.06 -48.81 3.32
N SER A 690 16.46 -47.96 4.27
CA SER A 690 17.49 -48.31 5.25
C SER A 690 17.14 -47.71 6.61
N THR A 691 17.05 -48.63 7.57
CA THR A 691 16.76 -48.48 8.98
C THR A 691 17.95 -47.91 9.75
N ASN A 692 17.71 -47.09 10.78
CA ASN A 692 18.23 -47.41 12.11
C ASN A 692 17.60 -46.60 13.24
N SER A 693 17.16 -47.36 14.24
CA SER A 693 16.64 -46.97 15.55
C SER A 693 17.75 -46.58 16.54
N ARG A 694 17.43 -45.72 17.52
CA ARG A 694 17.69 -45.83 18.98
C ARG A 694 17.26 -44.50 19.64
N ALA A 695 16.20 -44.43 20.45
CA ALA A 695 15.99 -44.93 21.82
C ALA A 695 16.49 -43.97 22.93
N ASN A 696 15.50 -43.38 23.60
CA ASN A 696 15.32 -43.09 25.03
C ASN A 696 16.27 -42.16 25.82
N GLY A 697 15.65 -41.20 26.52
CA GLY A 697 16.18 -40.59 27.74
C GLY A 697 15.40 -39.36 28.24
N ARG A 698 14.28 -39.56 28.94
CA ARG A 698 13.61 -38.56 29.84
C ARG A 698 14.42 -38.38 31.14
N PRO A 699 14.30 -37.26 31.87
CA PRO A 699 13.23 -37.03 32.88
C PRO A 699 12.64 -35.59 32.82
N GLN A 700 11.31 -35.35 32.91
CA GLN A 700 10.47 -35.17 34.12
C GLN A 700 11.19 -34.47 35.29
N ASP A 701 10.63 -33.58 36.10
CA ASP A 701 9.45 -32.70 36.16
C ASP A 701 9.61 -32.08 37.56
N THR A 702 9.59 -30.75 37.75
CA THR A 702 9.32 -30.18 39.09
C THR A 702 8.66 -28.79 38.98
N THR A 703 7.70 -28.64 39.87
CA THR A 703 6.60 -27.69 40.01
C THR A 703 6.95 -26.42 40.81
N ALA A 704 6.17 -25.33 40.56
CA ALA A 704 5.53 -24.39 41.54
C ALA A 704 6.40 -23.67 42.61
N ASP A 705 6.20 -22.43 43.08
CA ASP A 705 5.24 -21.31 42.97
C ASP A 705 5.94 -20.07 43.62
N PHE A 706 5.64 -18.80 43.27
CA PHE A 706 4.80 -17.78 44.00
C PHE A 706 5.48 -16.39 43.86
N PRO A 707 4.85 -15.22 44.19
CA PRO A 707 3.43 -14.82 44.19
C PRO A 707 3.16 -13.44 43.52
N ILE A 708 1.87 -13.18 43.25
CA ILE A 708 1.32 -11.88 42.80
C ILE A 708 0.64 -11.18 43.99
N ALA A 709 0.84 -9.86 44.13
CA ALA A 709 0.16 -9.02 45.12
C ALA A 709 -0.99 -8.22 44.48
N GLY A 710 -2.18 -8.29 45.10
CA GLY A 710 -3.37 -7.52 44.74
C GLY A 710 -3.63 -6.33 45.67
N THR A 711 -4.54 -5.44 45.27
CA THR A 711 -5.19 -4.45 46.15
C THR A 711 -6.67 -4.28 45.78
N ALA A 712 -7.47 -4.03 46.82
CA ALA A 712 -8.92 -4.19 46.87
C ALA A 712 -9.68 -2.84 46.84
N VAL A 713 -10.98 -2.96 46.53
CA VAL A 713 -12.02 -1.94 46.40
C VAL A 713 -12.65 -1.58 47.76
N VAL A 714 -13.03 -0.31 47.96
CA VAL A 714 -13.96 0.13 49.02
C VAL A 714 -14.91 1.23 48.50
N SER A 715 -16.21 1.07 48.75
CA SER A 715 -17.29 2.05 48.53
C SER A 715 -17.58 2.89 49.79
N PRO A 716 -18.32 4.01 49.69
CA PRO A 716 -19.59 4.07 50.46
C PRO A 716 -20.77 4.85 49.82
N SER A 717 -21.89 4.71 50.53
CA SER A 717 -23.33 4.95 50.34
C SER A 717 -23.89 6.38 50.21
N SER A 718 -25.10 6.47 49.62
CA SER A 718 -26.05 7.61 49.55
C SER A 718 -26.73 8.00 50.87
N PRO A 719 -27.49 9.11 50.89
CA PRO A 719 -28.85 9.07 51.47
C PRO A 719 -29.96 9.80 50.67
N PHE A 720 -31.17 9.27 50.82
CA PHE A 720 -32.50 9.75 50.41
C PHE A 720 -32.97 11.00 51.19
N LEU A 721 -33.89 11.81 50.61
CA LEU A 721 -35.23 12.10 51.20
C LEU A 721 -36.13 12.98 50.30
N CYS A 722 -37.44 12.80 50.53
CA CYS A 722 -38.59 13.17 49.70
C CYS A 722 -39.38 14.37 50.29
N LEU A 723 -39.89 15.25 49.40
CA LEU A 723 -41.06 16.18 49.36
C LEU A 723 -41.95 16.40 50.63
N PRO A 724 -42.60 17.59 50.85
CA PRO A 724 -43.80 17.99 50.04
C PRO A 724 -44.27 19.49 49.94
N ALA A 725 -45.09 19.72 48.90
CA ALA A 725 -46.37 20.48 48.79
C ALA A 725 -46.53 22.02 48.97
N SER A 726 -46.99 22.63 47.84
CA SER A 726 -48.13 23.57 47.63
C SER A 726 -48.09 25.05 48.09
N CYS A 727 -48.18 25.97 47.12
CA CYS A 727 -49.17 27.07 47.11
C CYS A 727 -49.34 27.73 45.72
N LEU A 728 -50.53 28.29 45.49
CA LEU A 728 -51.07 28.76 44.21
C LEU A 728 -50.56 30.12 43.72
N ARG A 729 -50.34 30.20 42.40
CA ARG A 729 -50.54 31.28 41.39
C ARG A 729 -50.51 32.76 41.82
N SER A 730 -49.63 33.53 41.16
CA SER A 730 -50.01 34.76 40.44
C SER A 730 -49.14 34.94 39.20
N ALA A 731 -49.75 35.38 38.10
CA ALA A 731 -49.21 35.43 36.74
C ALA A 731 -48.01 36.37 36.55
N GLY A 732 -47.11 36.00 35.63
CA GLY A 732 -46.15 36.92 35.02
C GLY A 732 -44.66 36.60 35.18
N CYS A 733 -44.25 35.33 35.06
CA CYS A 733 -42.86 34.98 34.79
C CYS A 733 -42.85 33.96 33.65
N THR A 734 -42.38 34.34 32.47
CA THR A 734 -41.91 33.39 31.46
C THR A 734 -40.67 32.71 32.05
N GLU A 735 -40.83 31.54 32.67
CA GLU A 735 -39.69 30.77 33.19
C GLU A 735 -38.87 30.27 32.00
N THR A 736 -37.78 30.97 31.70
CA THR A 736 -36.72 30.48 30.81
C THR A 736 -36.03 29.32 31.51
N LEU A 737 -36.29 28.09 31.06
CA LEU A 737 -35.66 26.90 31.57
C LEU A 737 -34.19 26.87 31.11
N GLU A 738 -33.27 26.75 32.07
CA GLU A 738 -31.86 26.51 31.79
C GLU A 738 -31.63 25.03 31.50
N VAL A 739 -31.08 24.71 30.33
CA VAL A 739 -30.84 23.34 29.88
C VAL A 739 -29.40 23.20 29.43
N THR A 740 -28.73 22.12 29.80
CA THR A 740 -27.37 21.87 29.30
C THR A 740 -27.39 21.47 27.83
N VAL A 741 -26.31 21.75 27.09
CA VAL A 741 -26.20 21.31 25.68
C VAL A 741 -26.34 19.79 25.57
N ARG A 742 -25.76 19.04 26.53
CA ARG A 742 -25.91 17.58 26.61
C ARG A 742 -27.38 17.16 26.74
N ASP A 743 -28.12 17.78 27.65
CA ASP A 743 -29.52 17.43 27.89
C ASP A 743 -30.40 17.81 26.70
N ALA A 744 -30.11 18.93 26.03
CA ALA A 744 -30.81 19.35 24.82
C ALA A 744 -30.61 18.37 23.65
N LEU A 745 -29.40 17.80 23.50
CA LEU A 745 -29.11 16.73 22.53
C LEU A 745 -29.83 15.42 22.90
N ASN A 746 -29.84 15.06 24.19
CA ASN A 746 -30.57 13.89 24.68
C ASN A 746 -32.07 14.00 24.41
N GLU A 747 -32.65 15.17 24.71
CA GLU A 747 -34.05 15.48 24.48
C GLU A 747 -34.40 15.41 22.99
N ALA A 748 -33.57 15.99 22.12
CA ALA A 748 -33.72 15.85 20.67
C ALA A 748 -33.74 14.38 20.22
N LEU A 749 -32.78 13.56 20.67
CA LEU A 749 -32.74 12.13 20.35
C LEU A 749 -33.99 11.41 20.85
N ALA A 750 -34.40 11.66 22.08
CA ALA A 750 -35.56 11.03 22.68
C ALA A 750 -36.86 11.38 21.94
N GLU A 751 -37.05 12.64 21.55
CA GLU A 751 -38.20 13.10 20.79
C GLU A 751 -38.23 12.46 19.38
N GLU A 752 -37.10 12.44 18.67
CA GLU A 752 -37.05 11.84 17.33
C GLU A 752 -37.21 10.31 17.37
N LEU A 753 -36.61 9.63 18.36
CA LEU A 753 -36.81 8.18 18.60
C LEU A 753 -38.27 7.84 18.93
N THR A 754 -38.96 8.72 19.66
CA THR A 754 -40.38 8.55 20.00
C THR A 754 -41.27 8.78 18.78
N SER A 755 -40.98 9.82 17.99
CA SER A 755 -41.83 10.21 16.86
C SER A 755 -41.72 9.31 15.64
N ASN A 756 -40.58 8.62 15.45
CA ASN A 756 -40.32 7.82 14.27
C ASN A 756 -39.60 6.50 14.60
N GLU A 757 -40.30 5.38 14.41
CA GLU A 757 -39.78 4.03 14.67
C GLU A 757 -38.59 3.64 13.79
N LYS A 758 -38.37 4.33 12.66
CA LYS A 758 -37.22 4.10 11.77
C LYS A 758 -35.92 4.70 12.29
N VAL A 759 -35.99 5.63 13.25
CA VAL A 759 -34.82 6.27 13.83
C VAL A 759 -34.18 5.32 14.82
N PHE A 760 -32.87 5.14 14.81
CA PHE A 760 -32.17 4.41 15.86
C PHE A 760 -30.78 4.98 16.01
N ILE A 761 -30.18 4.86 17.19
CA ILE A 761 -28.82 5.30 17.45
C ILE A 761 -27.90 4.09 17.59
N LEU A 762 -26.74 4.18 16.96
CA LEU A 762 -25.66 3.21 17.09
C LEU A 762 -24.31 3.92 17.23
N GLY A 763 -23.41 3.32 17.97
CA GLY A 763 -22.04 3.79 18.16
C GLY A 763 -21.40 3.14 19.37
N GLU A 764 -20.13 3.46 19.60
CA GLU A 764 -19.39 2.97 20.76
C GLU A 764 -19.96 3.58 22.05
N GLU A 765 -20.30 2.72 23.01
CA GLU A 765 -20.72 3.10 24.36
C GLU A 765 -22.05 3.89 24.45
N VAL A 766 -22.84 3.93 23.37
CA VAL A 766 -24.09 4.71 23.32
C VAL A 766 -25.22 4.11 24.16
N ALA A 767 -25.18 2.82 24.45
CA ALA A 767 -26.26 2.09 25.10
C ALA A 767 -25.94 1.81 26.58
N GLN A 768 -25.24 0.72 26.90
CA GLN A 768 -25.05 0.26 28.28
C GLN A 768 -24.24 1.25 29.12
N TYR A 769 -23.28 1.93 28.50
CA TYR A 769 -22.45 2.94 29.16
C TYR A 769 -23.13 4.32 29.26
N ASN A 770 -24.36 4.45 28.77
CA ASN A 770 -25.15 5.68 28.74
C ASN A 770 -24.50 6.80 27.91
N GLY A 771 -23.68 6.46 26.92
CA GLY A 771 -22.91 7.40 26.09
C GLY A 771 -21.57 7.74 26.72
N ALA A 772 -20.51 7.76 25.91
CA ALA A 772 -19.15 8.14 26.33
C ALA A 772 -19.14 9.47 27.10
N TYR A 773 -19.83 10.48 26.55
CA TYR A 773 -20.00 11.81 27.15
C TYR A 773 -21.39 12.04 27.75
N LYS A 774 -22.15 10.97 28.01
CA LYS A 774 -23.48 10.98 28.63
C LYS A 774 -24.61 11.65 27.83
N VAL A 775 -24.41 11.89 26.53
CA VAL A 775 -25.43 12.44 25.63
C VAL A 775 -26.61 11.48 25.44
N THR A 776 -26.38 10.17 25.42
CA THR A 776 -27.42 9.15 25.20
C THR A 776 -27.95 8.52 26.49
N LYS A 777 -27.72 9.17 27.63
CA LYS A 777 -28.11 8.67 28.95
C LYS A 777 -29.60 8.35 29.02
N GLY A 778 -29.93 7.16 29.52
CA GLY A 778 -31.30 6.68 29.73
C GLY A 778 -32.06 6.30 28.44
N LEU A 779 -31.45 6.42 27.25
CA LEU A 779 -32.14 6.07 26.01
C LEU A 779 -32.33 4.55 25.86
N LEU A 780 -31.33 3.74 26.27
CA LEU A 780 -31.45 2.27 26.22
C LEU A 780 -32.61 1.78 27.09
N ASP A 781 -32.72 2.29 28.33
CA ASP A 781 -33.79 1.92 29.25
C ASP A 781 -35.18 2.28 28.72
N ARG A 782 -35.28 3.36 27.92
CA ARG A 782 -36.53 3.85 27.34
C ARG A 782 -36.93 3.14 26.04
N PHE A 783 -35.97 2.82 25.17
CA PHE A 783 -36.25 2.40 23.79
C PHE A 783 -35.74 0.98 23.44
N GLY A 784 -34.94 0.36 24.30
CA GLY A 784 -34.44 -1.00 24.15
C GLY A 784 -33.27 -1.16 23.18
N ASP A 785 -32.69 -2.37 23.19
CA ASP A 785 -31.49 -2.77 22.43
C ASP A 785 -31.65 -2.71 20.91
N ARG A 786 -32.88 -2.70 20.40
CA ARG A 786 -33.17 -2.53 18.95
C ARG A 786 -33.04 -1.08 18.47
N ARG A 787 -33.12 -0.11 19.37
CA ARG A 787 -33.16 1.33 19.05
C ARG A 787 -31.90 2.07 19.51
N VAL A 788 -31.18 1.51 20.48
CA VAL A 788 -29.94 2.05 21.05
C VAL A 788 -28.91 0.92 21.09
N ILE A 789 -27.93 0.97 20.18
CA ILE A 789 -27.07 -0.18 19.84
C ILE A 789 -25.61 0.15 20.13
N ASP A 790 -25.01 -0.54 21.10
CA ASP A 790 -23.55 -0.51 21.29
C ASP A 790 -22.84 -1.24 20.14
N THR A 791 -21.78 -0.63 19.61
CA THR A 791 -20.96 -1.21 18.55
C THR A 791 -19.56 -1.57 19.06
N PRO A 792 -18.85 -2.52 18.41
CA PRO A 792 -17.41 -2.65 18.58
C PRO A 792 -16.67 -1.39 18.09
N ILE A 793 -15.40 -1.24 18.48
CA ILE A 793 -14.50 -0.17 18.02
C ILE A 793 -14.03 -0.46 16.59
N THR A 794 -14.95 -0.26 15.64
CA THR A 794 -14.77 -0.55 14.20
C THR A 794 -15.53 0.48 13.35
N GLU A 795 -15.07 1.73 13.40
CA GLU A 795 -15.71 2.92 12.83
C GLU A 795 -16.13 2.75 11.37
N GLN A 796 -15.23 2.25 10.52
CA GLN A 796 -15.56 1.96 9.11
C GLN A 796 -16.70 0.93 8.99
N GLY A 797 -16.72 -0.08 9.86
CA GLY A 797 -17.68 -1.17 9.85
C GLY A 797 -19.09 -0.71 10.26
N PHE A 798 -19.22 -0.12 11.45
CA PHE A 798 -20.54 0.32 11.92
C PHE A 798 -21.06 1.53 11.14
N CYS A 799 -20.19 2.41 10.64
CA CYS A 799 -20.60 3.50 9.76
C CYS A 799 -21.15 2.95 8.43
N GLY A 800 -20.48 1.96 7.83
CA GLY A 800 -20.98 1.31 6.61
C GLY A 800 -22.30 0.57 6.84
N LEU A 801 -22.48 -0.05 8.00
CA LEU A 801 -23.76 -0.65 8.40
C LEU A 801 -24.85 0.41 8.53
N ALA A 802 -24.57 1.55 9.17
CA ALA A 802 -25.49 2.67 9.29
C ALA A 802 -25.88 3.21 7.91
N VAL A 803 -24.90 3.44 7.02
CA VAL A 803 -25.17 3.88 5.65
C VAL A 803 -26.04 2.87 4.91
N GLY A 804 -25.72 1.57 4.98
CA GLY A 804 -26.52 0.51 4.39
C GLY A 804 -27.97 0.49 4.92
N ALA A 805 -28.15 0.67 6.23
CA ALA A 805 -29.47 0.76 6.85
C ALA A 805 -30.24 1.99 6.37
N ALA A 806 -29.57 3.13 6.19
CA ALA A 806 -30.16 4.35 5.64
C ALA A 806 -30.62 4.16 4.19
N LEU A 807 -29.80 3.52 3.37
CA LEU A 807 -30.14 3.19 1.97
C LEU A 807 -31.29 2.18 1.89
N ALA A 808 -31.42 1.30 2.88
CA ALA A 808 -32.55 0.38 3.03
C ALA A 808 -33.83 1.03 3.58
N GLY A 809 -33.80 2.33 3.90
CA GLY A 809 -34.98 3.12 4.30
C GLY A 809 -35.18 3.30 5.80
N LEU A 810 -34.18 2.98 6.64
CA LEU A 810 -34.11 3.37 8.05
C LEU A 810 -33.45 4.75 8.22
N HIS A 811 -33.51 5.33 9.41
CA HIS A 811 -32.99 6.68 9.69
C HIS A 811 -31.94 6.65 10.82
N PRO A 812 -30.78 6.03 10.60
CA PRO A 812 -29.76 5.88 11.65
C PRO A 812 -29.15 7.21 12.09
N VAL A 813 -28.88 7.29 13.38
CA VAL A 813 -28.01 8.26 14.02
C VAL A 813 -26.72 7.53 14.40
N CYS A 814 -25.67 7.76 13.62
CA CYS A 814 -24.36 7.15 13.80
C CYS A 814 -23.50 8.06 14.68
N GLU A 815 -23.16 7.62 15.88
CA GLU A 815 -22.31 8.34 16.82
C GLU A 815 -20.85 7.92 16.66
N PHE A 816 -19.96 8.89 16.43
CA PHE A 816 -18.53 8.73 16.62
C PHE A 816 -18.16 9.31 17.98
N MET A 817 -17.38 8.55 18.77
CA MET A 817 -16.96 9.01 20.10
C MET A 817 -16.24 10.36 20.03
N THR A 818 -15.42 10.58 19.00
CA THR A 818 -14.99 11.92 18.55
C THR A 818 -14.89 11.93 17.02
N PHE A 819 -15.00 13.10 16.39
CA PHE A 819 -14.81 13.21 14.93
C PHE A 819 -13.38 12.90 14.47
N ASN A 820 -12.39 12.85 15.38
CA ASN A 820 -11.06 12.33 15.06
C ASN A 820 -11.13 10.88 14.57
N PHE A 821 -12.01 10.08 15.17
CA PHE A 821 -12.17 8.66 14.85
C PHE A 821 -13.01 8.45 13.59
N ALA A 822 -13.88 9.40 13.26
CA ALA A 822 -14.60 9.42 11.99
C ALA A 822 -13.66 9.45 10.77
N MET A 823 -12.37 9.81 10.92
CA MET A 823 -11.37 9.67 9.86
C MET A 823 -11.24 8.22 9.37
N GLN A 824 -11.37 7.22 10.24
CA GLN A 824 -11.35 5.81 9.82
C GLN A 824 -12.56 5.46 8.95
N ALA A 825 -13.68 6.16 9.13
CA ALA A 825 -14.95 5.92 8.47
C ALA A 825 -15.30 6.94 7.36
N ILE A 826 -14.39 7.86 7.03
CA ILE A 826 -14.69 9.00 6.17
C ILE A 826 -15.10 8.56 4.75
N ASP A 827 -14.60 7.42 4.28
CA ASP A 827 -14.99 6.83 3.00
C ASP A 827 -16.49 6.48 2.96
N GLN A 828 -17.05 5.91 4.04
CA GLN A 828 -18.48 5.63 4.14
C GLN A 828 -19.32 6.91 4.17
N ILE A 829 -18.86 7.92 4.92
CA ILE A 829 -19.54 9.22 5.01
C ILE A 829 -19.56 9.91 3.64
N VAL A 830 -18.44 9.90 2.91
CA VAL A 830 -18.27 10.65 1.67
C VAL A 830 -18.74 9.86 0.44
N ASN A 831 -18.14 8.70 0.18
CA ASN A 831 -18.36 7.98 -1.06
C ASN A 831 -19.66 7.16 -1.03
N SER A 832 -19.99 6.55 0.10
CA SER A 832 -21.19 5.70 0.22
C SER A 832 -22.45 6.46 0.60
N ALA A 833 -22.35 7.51 1.42
CA ALA A 833 -23.51 8.33 1.80
C ALA A 833 -23.67 9.58 0.91
N ALA A 834 -22.74 10.56 1.01
CA ALA A 834 -22.91 11.89 0.42
C ALA A 834 -23.18 11.88 -1.09
N LYS A 835 -22.39 11.07 -1.82
CA LYS A 835 -22.43 11.07 -3.29
C LYS A 835 -23.53 10.21 -3.89
N THR A 836 -24.13 9.30 -3.11
CA THR A 836 -25.04 8.26 -3.63
C THR A 836 -26.33 8.84 -4.23
N HIS A 837 -26.91 9.86 -3.61
CA HIS A 837 -28.12 10.48 -4.16
C HIS A 837 -27.87 11.08 -5.54
N TYR A 838 -26.71 11.73 -5.74
CA TYR A 838 -26.31 12.27 -7.03
C TYR A 838 -25.98 11.16 -8.04
N MET A 839 -25.13 10.20 -7.67
CA MET A 839 -24.70 9.11 -8.57
C MET A 839 -25.85 8.21 -9.03
N SER A 840 -26.87 8.05 -8.19
CA SER A 840 -28.08 7.31 -8.54
C SER A 840 -29.08 8.11 -9.38
N GLY A 841 -28.79 9.35 -9.75
CA GLY A 841 -29.71 10.21 -10.50
C GLY A 841 -30.94 10.63 -9.69
N GLY A 842 -30.80 10.79 -8.37
CA GLY A 842 -31.88 11.17 -7.45
C GLY A 842 -32.74 9.99 -6.98
N ILE A 843 -32.40 8.76 -7.32
CA ILE A 843 -33.19 7.56 -7.01
C ILE A 843 -33.00 7.13 -5.55
N GLN A 844 -31.76 7.13 -5.06
CA GLN A 844 -31.42 6.52 -3.77
C GLN A 844 -31.09 7.61 -2.74
N PRO A 845 -32.01 7.99 -1.84
CA PRO A 845 -31.70 8.86 -0.71
C PRO A 845 -30.88 8.11 0.35
N CYS A 846 -30.19 8.86 1.20
CA CYS A 846 -29.43 8.33 2.33
C CYS A 846 -29.74 9.19 3.56
N ASN A 847 -30.83 8.85 4.25
CA ASN A 847 -31.24 9.55 5.48
C ASN A 847 -30.42 9.05 6.65
N ILE A 848 -29.28 9.70 6.91
CA ILE A 848 -28.36 9.35 7.99
C ILE A 848 -27.83 10.60 8.65
N THR A 849 -27.77 10.58 9.99
CA THR A 849 -27.11 11.62 10.78
C THR A 849 -25.81 11.06 11.37
N PHE A 850 -24.69 11.72 11.11
CA PHE A 850 -23.42 11.47 11.79
C PHE A 850 -23.22 12.51 12.87
N ARG A 851 -23.00 12.10 14.11
CA ARG A 851 -22.83 13.03 15.24
C ARG A 851 -21.69 12.64 16.18
N GLY A 852 -21.26 13.60 17.00
CA GLY A 852 -20.19 13.43 17.97
C GLY A 852 -19.45 14.73 18.25
N PRO A 853 -18.60 14.78 19.30
CA PRO A 853 -17.80 15.95 19.60
C PRO A 853 -16.70 16.15 18.54
N ASN A 854 -16.48 17.41 18.16
CA ASN A 854 -15.53 17.87 17.15
C ASN A 854 -14.68 19.04 17.69
N GLY A 855 -13.44 19.14 17.21
CA GLY A 855 -12.48 20.14 17.66
C GLY A 855 -11.81 19.74 18.97
N PHE A 856 -11.15 20.71 19.59
CA PHE A 856 -10.34 20.46 20.77
C PHE A 856 -11.15 20.26 22.06
N ALA A 857 -10.55 19.49 22.95
CA ALA A 857 -10.93 19.29 24.34
C ALA A 857 -9.76 19.66 25.25
N ALA A 858 -9.93 19.57 26.58
CA ALA A 858 -8.88 19.93 27.53
C ALA A 858 -7.87 18.78 27.71
N GLY A 859 -6.61 19.00 27.35
CA GLY A 859 -5.50 18.09 27.63
C GLY A 859 -5.51 16.78 26.84
N VAL A 860 -6.19 16.72 25.70
CA VAL A 860 -6.32 15.49 24.90
C VAL A 860 -5.27 15.36 23.79
N ALA A 861 -4.41 16.37 23.64
CA ALA A 861 -3.29 16.41 22.71
C ALA A 861 -3.68 16.24 21.23
N ALA A 862 -2.69 15.95 20.38
CA ALA A 862 -2.77 16.13 18.93
C ALA A 862 -3.84 15.28 18.22
N GLN A 863 -3.97 14.00 18.58
CA GLN A 863 -4.84 13.05 17.86
C GLN A 863 -6.33 13.14 18.23
N HIS A 864 -6.66 13.93 19.25
CA HIS A 864 -8.02 14.03 19.80
C HIS A 864 -8.58 15.46 19.73
N SER A 865 -7.89 16.38 19.06
CA SER A 865 -8.22 17.81 19.10
C SER A 865 -8.57 18.45 17.76
N GLN A 866 -8.70 17.65 16.69
CA GLN A 866 -8.87 18.20 15.35
C GLN A 866 -10.32 18.65 15.09
N ASP A 867 -10.46 19.81 14.44
CA ASP A 867 -11.73 20.31 13.93
C ASP A 867 -11.89 19.92 12.45
N TYR A 868 -12.96 19.20 12.11
CA TYR A 868 -13.26 18.69 10.78
C TYR A 868 -14.33 19.51 10.02
N ALA A 869 -14.74 20.67 10.53
CA ALA A 869 -15.74 21.52 9.89
C ALA A 869 -15.41 21.84 8.43
N ALA A 870 -14.16 22.22 8.14
CA ALA A 870 -13.71 22.52 6.79
C ALA A 870 -13.68 21.27 5.89
N TRP A 871 -13.23 20.13 6.42
CA TRP A 871 -13.14 18.87 5.67
C TRP A 871 -14.53 18.45 5.19
N TYR A 872 -15.49 18.25 6.09
CA TYR A 872 -16.84 17.85 5.71
C TYR A 872 -17.58 18.95 4.95
N GLY A 873 -17.34 20.23 5.28
CA GLY A 873 -17.91 21.38 4.58
C GLY A 873 -17.52 21.45 3.10
N SER A 874 -16.35 20.91 2.73
CA SER A 874 -15.89 20.87 1.34
C SER A 874 -16.64 19.85 0.47
N ILE A 875 -17.29 18.84 1.05
CA ILE A 875 -17.80 17.66 0.31
C ILE A 875 -19.22 17.89 -0.24
N PRO A 876 -19.46 17.85 -1.57
CA PRO A 876 -20.81 17.92 -2.13
C PRO A 876 -21.66 16.71 -1.72
N GLY A 877 -22.96 16.93 -1.49
CA GLY A 877 -23.89 15.90 -1.04
C GLY A 877 -24.01 15.77 0.49
N LEU A 878 -23.07 16.33 1.26
CA LEU A 878 -23.22 16.49 2.71
C LEU A 878 -23.94 17.80 3.06
N LYS A 879 -24.57 17.80 4.23
CA LYS A 879 -24.89 19.00 5.02
C LYS A 879 -24.10 18.94 6.32
N VAL A 880 -23.60 20.08 6.78
CA VAL A 880 -22.69 20.14 7.94
C VAL A 880 -23.10 21.27 8.86
N VAL A 881 -23.33 20.92 10.13
CA VAL A 881 -23.77 21.86 11.17
C VAL A 881 -22.91 21.78 12.42
N THR A 882 -22.80 22.90 13.13
CA THR A 882 -21.92 23.12 14.28
C THR A 882 -22.67 23.90 15.37
N PRO A 883 -23.42 23.23 16.26
CA PRO A 883 -24.20 23.89 17.29
C PRO A 883 -23.31 24.60 18.34
N TRP A 884 -23.83 25.68 18.92
CA TRP A 884 -23.18 26.37 20.06
C TRP A 884 -24.03 26.32 21.33
N SER A 885 -25.31 26.69 21.25
CA SER A 885 -26.23 26.76 22.40
C SER A 885 -27.10 25.51 22.52
N SER A 886 -27.82 25.36 23.65
CA SER A 886 -28.82 24.31 23.83
C SER A 886 -29.94 24.36 22.78
N GLU A 887 -30.36 25.56 22.36
CA GLU A 887 -31.32 25.72 21.26
C GLU A 887 -30.73 25.23 19.94
N ASP A 888 -29.48 25.59 19.63
CA ASP A 888 -28.82 25.12 18.41
C ASP A 888 -28.71 23.60 18.41
N ALA A 889 -28.28 23.01 19.52
CA ALA A 889 -28.06 21.59 19.65
C ALA A 889 -29.36 20.79 19.47
N LYS A 890 -30.44 21.18 20.16
CA LYS A 890 -31.76 20.54 20.00
C LYS A 890 -32.30 20.72 18.58
N GLY A 891 -32.37 21.97 18.11
CA GLY A 891 -33.02 22.30 16.84
C GLY A 891 -32.28 21.76 15.62
N LEU A 892 -30.94 21.78 15.61
CA LEU A 892 -30.14 21.29 14.48
C LEU A 892 -30.04 19.77 14.45
N LEU A 893 -29.98 19.08 15.60
CA LEU A 893 -29.98 17.62 15.62
C LEU A 893 -31.33 17.07 15.14
N LYS A 894 -32.45 17.66 15.56
CA LYS A 894 -33.79 17.31 15.04
C LYS A 894 -33.89 17.59 13.54
N ALA A 895 -33.34 18.71 13.07
CA ALA A 895 -33.28 19.00 11.64
C ALA A 895 -32.47 17.95 10.86
N ALA A 896 -31.33 17.52 11.41
CA ALA A 896 -30.45 16.53 10.82
C ALA A 896 -31.15 15.16 10.66
N ILE A 897 -31.81 14.68 11.73
CA ILE A 897 -32.50 13.37 11.75
C ILE A 897 -33.69 13.35 10.78
N ARG A 898 -34.30 14.51 10.53
CA ARG A 898 -35.44 14.65 9.61
C ARG A 898 -35.02 14.85 8.16
N ASP A 899 -33.76 15.16 7.88
CA ASP A 899 -33.30 15.43 6.52
C ASP A 899 -33.12 14.13 5.70
N PRO A 900 -33.58 14.07 4.45
CA PRO A 900 -33.44 12.85 3.64
C PRO A 900 -32.01 12.62 3.09
N ASN A 901 -31.06 13.48 3.45
CA ASN A 901 -29.66 13.42 3.00
C ASN A 901 -28.71 13.22 4.19
N PRO A 902 -27.44 12.86 3.94
CA PRO A 902 -26.47 12.72 5.00
C PRO A 902 -26.13 14.06 5.66
N VAL A 903 -26.31 14.14 6.99
CA VAL A 903 -26.02 15.34 7.79
C VAL A 903 -24.97 15.04 8.83
N VAL A 904 -23.92 15.88 8.87
CA VAL A 904 -22.86 15.83 9.87
C VAL A 904 -23.12 16.90 10.93
N VAL A 905 -23.28 16.47 12.19
CA VAL A 905 -23.51 17.32 13.36
C VAL A 905 -22.23 17.34 14.21
N LEU A 906 -21.43 18.39 14.02
CA LEU A 906 -20.15 18.60 14.68
C LEU A 906 -20.36 19.32 16.02
N GLU A 907 -20.56 18.52 17.07
CA GLU A 907 -20.79 19.02 18.43
C GLU A 907 -19.47 19.44 19.09
N ASN A 908 -19.47 19.84 20.37
CA ASN A 908 -18.25 20.20 21.07
C ASN A 908 -18.28 19.72 22.53
N GLU A 909 -17.23 19.01 22.92
CA GLU A 909 -17.14 18.33 24.22
C GLU A 909 -17.17 19.33 25.41
N LEU A 910 -16.48 20.47 25.27
CA LEU A 910 -16.45 21.52 26.29
C LEU A 910 -17.78 22.29 26.42
N LEU A 911 -18.70 22.15 25.45
CA LEU A 911 -20.04 22.75 25.52
C LEU A 911 -21.06 21.86 26.21
N TYR A 912 -20.85 20.53 26.26
CA TYR A 912 -21.85 19.59 26.79
C TYR A 912 -22.32 19.92 28.21
N GLY A 913 -21.41 20.38 29.08
CA GLY A 913 -21.73 20.74 30.45
C GLY A 913 -22.26 22.17 30.64
N GLN A 914 -22.32 22.99 29.59
CA GLN A 914 -22.77 24.38 29.69
C GLN A 914 -24.29 24.47 29.60
N SER A 915 -24.88 25.30 30.47
CA SER A 915 -26.32 25.59 30.49
C SER A 915 -26.63 26.86 29.69
N PHE A 916 -27.72 26.82 28.94
CA PHE A 916 -28.25 27.97 28.23
C PHE A 916 -29.76 28.10 28.49
N PRO A 917 -30.29 29.34 28.48
CA PRO A 917 -31.72 29.55 28.54
C PRO A 917 -32.38 29.05 27.25
N MET A 918 -33.45 28.28 27.40
CA MET A 918 -34.29 27.79 26.30
C MET A 918 -35.53 28.64 26.16
N SER A 919 -35.77 29.21 24.97
CA SER A 919 -37.02 29.92 24.68
C SER A 919 -38.23 28.99 24.76
N GLU A 920 -39.43 29.55 24.97
CA GLU A 920 -40.69 28.78 24.98
C GLU A 920 -40.90 27.99 23.67
N ALA A 921 -40.38 28.50 22.55
CA ALA A 921 -40.42 27.79 21.28
C ALA A 921 -39.46 26.58 21.28
N ALA A 922 -38.26 26.73 21.83
CA ALA A 922 -37.25 25.68 21.88
C ALA A 922 -37.59 24.54 22.85
N GLN A 923 -38.44 24.81 23.85
CA GLN A 923 -38.93 23.79 24.79
C GLN A 923 -39.98 22.85 24.19
N LYS A 924 -40.49 23.12 22.97
CA LYS A 924 -41.50 22.25 22.33
C LYS A 924 -40.85 21.11 21.55
N ASP A 925 -41.53 19.96 21.52
CA ASP A 925 -41.10 18.75 20.81
C ASP A 925 -41.04 18.93 19.28
N ASP A 926 -41.72 19.94 18.73
CA ASP A 926 -41.73 20.25 17.29
C ASP A 926 -40.66 21.28 16.88
N PHE A 927 -39.84 21.74 17.82
CA PHE A 927 -38.80 22.73 17.57
C PHE A 927 -37.71 22.19 16.63
N VAL A 928 -37.48 22.89 15.52
CA VAL A 928 -36.46 22.56 14.52
C VAL A 928 -35.84 23.85 14.00
N ILE A 929 -34.52 23.86 13.80
CA ILE A 929 -33.82 24.98 13.17
C ILE A 929 -33.58 24.67 11.69
N PRO A 930 -33.91 25.58 10.76
CA PRO A 930 -33.64 25.36 9.35
C PRO A 930 -32.13 25.28 9.09
N LEU A 931 -31.70 24.20 8.42
CA LEU A 931 -30.32 24.05 7.94
C LEU A 931 -29.99 25.16 6.93
N GLY A 932 -28.78 25.69 6.98
CA GLY A 932 -28.33 26.79 6.11
C GLY A 932 -28.74 28.18 6.56
N LYS A 933 -29.17 28.36 7.81
CA LYS A 933 -29.54 29.67 8.37
C LYS A 933 -28.72 30.03 9.59
N ALA A 934 -27.98 31.12 9.47
CA ALA A 934 -27.20 31.69 10.57
C ALA A 934 -28.10 32.48 11.53
N LYS A 935 -27.63 32.69 12.76
CA LYS A 935 -28.29 33.51 13.78
C LYS A 935 -27.41 34.69 14.15
N ILE A 936 -27.99 35.88 14.18
CA ILE A 936 -27.35 37.05 14.79
C ILE A 936 -27.55 36.92 16.31
N GLU A 937 -26.51 36.56 17.04
CA GLU A 937 -26.56 36.42 18.50
C GLU A 937 -26.48 37.78 19.20
N ARG A 938 -25.81 38.75 18.54
CA ARG A 938 -25.69 40.12 19.04
C ARG A 938 -25.75 41.09 17.86
N PRO A 939 -26.71 42.03 17.81
CA PRO A 939 -26.72 43.06 16.79
C PRO A 939 -25.60 44.08 17.03
N GLY A 940 -25.03 44.59 15.93
CA GLY A 940 -23.99 45.61 15.96
C GLY A 940 -23.96 46.44 14.67
N LYS A 941 -23.06 47.42 14.62
CA LYS A 941 -22.94 48.37 13.49
C LYS A 941 -21.51 48.69 13.08
N ASP A 942 -20.49 48.28 13.85
CA ASP A 942 -19.11 48.72 13.63
C ASP A 942 -18.21 47.61 13.07
N VAL A 943 -18.44 46.35 13.44
CA VAL A 943 -17.71 45.19 12.90
C VAL A 943 -18.58 43.93 12.91
N THR A 944 -18.51 43.12 11.86
CA THR A 944 -19.13 41.80 11.79
C THR A 944 -18.13 40.74 12.26
N ILE A 945 -18.52 39.91 13.22
CA ILE A 945 -17.78 38.74 13.67
C ILE A 945 -18.59 37.49 13.29
N VAL A 946 -18.07 36.69 12.36
CA VAL A 946 -18.70 35.43 11.92
C VAL A 946 -17.97 34.26 12.57
N THR A 947 -18.70 33.38 13.24
CA THR A 947 -18.09 32.29 14.01
C THR A 947 -19.05 31.11 14.20
N LEU A 948 -18.54 30.03 14.77
CA LEU A 948 -19.23 28.76 14.95
C LEU A 948 -18.84 28.07 16.27
N SER A 949 -19.69 27.14 16.72
CA SER A 949 -19.45 26.30 17.88
C SER A 949 -19.00 27.12 19.11
N ARG A 950 -18.04 26.63 19.89
CA ARG A 950 -17.54 27.27 21.12
C ARG A 950 -17.01 28.70 20.89
N SER A 951 -16.54 29.02 19.68
CA SER A 951 -16.00 30.36 19.36
C SER A 951 -17.08 31.46 19.35
N VAL A 952 -18.36 31.11 19.26
CA VAL A 952 -19.48 32.06 19.42
C VAL A 952 -19.47 32.69 20.81
N GLY A 953 -19.33 31.88 21.86
CA GLY A 953 -19.25 32.36 23.24
C GLY A 953 -18.10 33.35 23.43
N LEU A 954 -16.88 32.97 22.98
CA LEU A 954 -15.69 33.84 23.06
C LEU A 954 -15.89 35.16 22.31
N SER A 955 -16.53 35.12 21.14
CA SER A 955 -16.81 36.30 20.33
C SER A 955 -17.83 37.25 20.99
N LEU A 956 -18.83 36.72 21.71
CA LEU A 956 -19.76 37.53 22.49
C LEU A 956 -19.06 38.24 23.66
N GLN A 957 -18.13 37.57 24.34
CA GLN A 957 -17.34 38.20 25.40
C GLN A 957 -16.44 39.31 24.85
N ALA A 958 -15.73 39.04 23.75
CA ALA A 958 -14.93 40.05 23.07
C ALA A 958 -15.78 41.25 22.59
N ALA A 959 -17.00 41.01 22.07
CA ALA A 959 -17.94 42.06 21.68
C ALA A 959 -18.44 42.91 22.86
N ALA A 960 -18.63 42.30 24.04
CA ALA A 960 -18.95 43.04 25.26
C ALA A 960 -17.77 43.94 25.68
N GLN A 961 -16.55 43.41 25.63
CA GLN A 961 -15.33 44.18 25.94
C GLN A 961 -15.07 45.32 24.95
N LEU A 962 -15.31 45.12 23.65
CA LEU A 962 -15.22 46.16 22.63
C LEU A 962 -16.17 47.34 22.94
N LYS A 963 -17.41 47.03 23.33
CA LYS A 963 -18.39 48.06 23.69
C LYS A 963 -17.98 48.80 24.95
N SER A 964 -17.53 48.10 25.99
CA SER A 964 -17.18 48.74 27.26
C SER A 964 -15.89 49.55 27.19
N LYS A 965 -14.87 49.09 26.45
CA LYS A 965 -13.53 49.73 26.40
C LYS A 965 -13.42 50.81 25.31
N TYR A 966 -14.07 50.61 24.17
CA TYR A 966 -13.88 51.45 22.98
C TYR A 966 -15.18 52.01 22.41
N GLY A 967 -16.34 51.68 22.98
CA GLY A 967 -17.64 52.11 22.45
C GLY A 967 -18.05 51.42 21.15
N VAL A 968 -17.37 50.32 20.77
CA VAL A 968 -17.59 49.60 19.51
C VAL A 968 -18.67 48.53 19.65
N GLU A 969 -19.63 48.53 18.74
CA GLU A 969 -20.75 47.59 18.68
C GLU A 969 -20.53 46.53 17.60
N ALA A 970 -19.94 45.40 17.99
CA ALA A 970 -19.75 44.24 17.12
C ALA A 970 -21.05 43.44 16.92
N GLU A 971 -21.35 43.12 15.66
CA GLU A 971 -22.40 42.16 15.28
C GLU A 971 -21.82 40.74 15.29
N VAL A 972 -22.33 39.86 16.14
CA VAL A 972 -21.85 38.47 16.23
C VAL A 972 -22.84 37.54 15.54
N ILE A 973 -22.34 36.83 14.53
CA ILE A 973 -23.09 35.85 13.72
C ILE A 973 -22.61 34.44 14.10
N ASN A 974 -23.54 33.64 14.61
CA ASN A 974 -23.42 32.21 14.76
C ASN A 974 -23.83 31.52 13.47
N LEU A 975 -22.88 30.88 12.79
CA LEU A 975 -23.11 30.25 11.49
C LEU A 975 -24.19 29.17 11.52
N ARG A 976 -24.21 28.37 12.59
CA ARG A 976 -25.00 27.12 12.73
C ARG A 976 -24.70 26.05 11.67
N SER A 977 -24.75 26.40 10.38
CA SER A 977 -24.43 25.55 9.24
C SER A 977 -23.15 26.02 8.56
N VAL A 978 -22.19 25.10 8.47
CA VAL A 978 -21.00 25.24 7.62
C VAL A 978 -21.38 24.92 6.18
N LYS A 979 -22.29 23.96 5.97
CA LYS A 979 -22.81 23.59 4.65
C LYS A 979 -24.31 23.27 4.70
N PRO A 980 -25.15 23.93 3.89
CA PRO A 980 -24.83 25.14 3.12
C PRO A 980 -24.52 26.34 4.04
N LEU A 981 -23.62 27.22 3.62
CA LEU A 981 -23.26 28.43 4.36
C LEU A 981 -24.27 29.56 4.08
N ASP A 982 -24.69 30.31 5.10
CA ASP A 982 -25.62 31.45 4.95
C ASP A 982 -24.88 32.72 4.49
N VAL A 983 -24.46 32.73 3.23
CA VAL A 983 -23.70 33.85 2.62
C VAL A 983 -24.50 35.15 2.66
N GLU A 984 -25.83 35.07 2.51
CA GLU A 984 -26.71 36.24 2.52
C GLU A 984 -26.66 36.97 3.86
N ALA A 985 -26.74 36.25 4.98
CA ALA A 985 -26.64 36.82 6.32
C ALA A 985 -25.29 37.53 6.54
N ILE A 986 -24.20 36.90 6.08
CA ILE A 986 -22.83 37.45 6.19
C ILE A 986 -22.73 38.75 5.39
N VAL A 987 -23.08 38.73 4.10
CA VAL A 987 -22.98 39.90 3.22
C VAL A 987 -23.86 41.05 3.70
N LYS A 988 -25.08 40.76 4.18
CA LYS A 988 -25.98 41.78 4.74
C LYS A 988 -25.39 42.45 5.97
N SER A 989 -24.70 41.69 6.82
CA SER A 989 -24.01 42.23 8.00
C SER A 989 -22.80 43.06 7.61
N VAL A 990 -21.94 42.56 6.71
CA VAL A 990 -20.77 43.30 6.20
C VAL A 990 -21.17 44.61 5.54
N LYS A 991 -22.27 44.62 4.77
CA LYS A 991 -22.83 45.84 4.19
C LYS A 991 -23.19 46.91 5.23
N LYS A 992 -23.60 46.48 6.42
CA LYS A 992 -23.97 47.37 7.52
C LYS A 992 -22.74 47.85 8.31
N THR A 993 -21.77 46.96 8.56
CA THR A 993 -20.66 47.21 9.49
C THR A 993 -19.38 47.69 8.82
N GLY A 994 -19.21 47.40 7.53
CA GLY A 994 -18.00 47.71 6.77
C GLY A 994 -16.77 46.88 7.12
N HIS A 995 -16.81 45.98 8.11
CA HIS A 995 -15.64 45.24 8.59
C HIS A 995 -16.00 43.79 8.91
N LEU A 996 -15.09 42.85 8.64
CA LEU A 996 -15.31 41.42 8.84
C LEU A 996 -14.15 40.74 9.57
N ILE A 997 -14.49 39.96 10.60
CA ILE A 997 -13.61 39.04 11.30
C ILE A 997 -14.27 37.65 11.28
N ALA A 998 -13.57 36.64 10.78
CA ALA A 998 -13.99 35.25 10.88
C ALA A 998 -13.22 34.56 12.02
N VAL A 999 -13.93 33.87 12.92
CA VAL A 999 -13.34 33.21 14.11
C VAL A 999 -13.68 31.72 14.12
N GLU A 1000 -12.67 30.85 14.12
CA GLU A 1000 -12.82 29.40 14.23
C GLU A 1000 -11.72 28.77 15.11
N SER A 1001 -11.94 27.58 15.65
CA SER A 1001 -10.91 26.86 16.43
C SER A 1001 -10.07 25.90 15.58
N GLY A 1002 -10.47 25.65 14.32
CA GLY A 1002 -9.74 24.82 13.38
C GLY A 1002 -8.45 25.45 12.86
N PHE A 1003 -7.70 24.65 12.09
CA PHE A 1003 -6.43 25.09 11.49
C PHE A 1003 -6.64 26.22 10.47
N PRO A 1004 -5.65 27.12 10.32
CA PRO A 1004 -5.79 28.29 9.47
C PRO A 1004 -5.79 27.96 7.98
N MET A 1005 -5.00 26.99 7.53
CA MET A 1005 -4.93 26.64 6.12
C MET A 1005 -6.17 25.87 5.71
N PHE A 1006 -6.85 26.36 4.67
CA PHE A 1006 -8.07 25.74 4.12
C PHE A 1006 -9.22 25.58 5.14
N GLY A 1007 -9.21 26.39 6.22
CA GLY A 1007 -10.26 26.41 7.25
C GLY A 1007 -11.56 27.09 6.79
N VAL A 1008 -12.61 27.01 7.61
CA VAL A 1008 -13.94 27.58 7.31
C VAL A 1008 -13.86 29.10 7.12
N SER A 1009 -13.01 29.76 7.91
CA SER A 1009 -12.74 31.19 7.80
C SER A 1009 -12.12 31.58 6.46
N SER A 1010 -11.39 30.69 5.80
CA SER A 1010 -10.84 30.92 4.46
C SER A 1010 -11.96 31.08 3.43
N GLU A 1011 -12.94 30.18 3.47
CA GLU A 1011 -14.11 30.21 2.58
C GLU A 1011 -14.97 31.45 2.84
N ILE A 1012 -15.19 31.81 4.12
CA ILE A 1012 -15.93 33.03 4.47
C ILE A 1012 -15.26 34.27 3.88
N LEU A 1013 -13.92 34.37 3.98
CA LEU A 1013 -13.19 35.51 3.42
C LEU A 1013 -13.23 35.53 1.88
N ALA A 1014 -13.13 34.36 1.23
CA ALA A 1014 -13.25 34.23 -0.21
C ALA A 1014 -14.65 34.70 -0.68
N LEU A 1015 -15.71 34.20 -0.06
CA LEU A 1015 -17.08 34.59 -0.39
C LEU A 1015 -17.38 36.05 -0.04
N ALA A 1016 -16.80 36.58 1.04
CA ALA A 1016 -16.90 38.01 1.34
C ALA A 1016 -16.20 38.86 0.28
N MET A 1017 -15.09 38.40 -0.28
CA MET A 1017 -14.41 39.04 -1.42
C MET A 1017 -15.26 38.96 -2.70
N GLU A 1018 -15.87 37.81 -2.97
CA GLU A 1018 -16.67 37.61 -4.19
C GLU A 1018 -18.01 38.37 -4.16
N TYR A 1019 -18.69 38.39 -3.01
CA TYR A 1019 -20.07 38.89 -2.90
C TYR A 1019 -20.23 40.15 -2.05
N GLY A 1020 -19.21 40.56 -1.29
CA GLY A 1020 -19.28 41.64 -0.31
C GLY A 1020 -18.16 42.67 -0.37
N PHE A 1021 -17.23 42.57 -1.33
CA PHE A 1021 -15.99 43.36 -1.33
C PHE A 1021 -16.21 44.87 -1.34
N ASP A 1022 -17.15 45.37 -2.14
CA ASP A 1022 -17.42 46.81 -2.27
C ASP A 1022 -17.87 47.47 -0.95
N TYR A 1023 -18.29 46.67 0.03
CA TYR A 1023 -18.71 47.15 1.34
C TYR A 1023 -17.60 47.11 2.39
N LEU A 1024 -16.49 46.39 2.14
CA LEU A 1024 -15.39 46.27 3.08
C LEU A 1024 -14.55 47.55 3.11
N GLN A 1025 -14.44 48.15 4.30
CA GLN A 1025 -13.64 49.35 4.58
C GLN A 1025 -12.21 49.00 5.02
N ALA A 1026 -11.96 47.73 5.38
CA ALA A 1026 -10.66 47.17 5.66
C ALA A 1026 -10.61 45.70 5.21
N PRO A 1027 -9.42 45.11 5.01
CA PRO A 1027 -9.29 43.70 4.69
C PRO A 1027 -9.96 42.83 5.77
N ALA A 1028 -10.81 41.89 5.35
CA ALA A 1028 -11.36 40.90 6.25
C ALA A 1028 -10.22 40.04 6.84
N ILE A 1029 -10.31 39.70 8.13
CA ILE A 1029 -9.26 38.95 8.84
C ILE A 1029 -9.80 37.68 9.49
N ARG A 1030 -8.88 36.78 9.86
CA ARG A 1030 -9.18 35.48 10.47
C ARG A 1030 -8.54 35.37 11.85
N VAL A 1031 -9.25 34.78 12.78
CA VAL A 1031 -8.75 34.35 14.10
C VAL A 1031 -9.00 32.84 14.20
N THR A 1032 -7.93 32.05 14.20
CA THR A 1032 -8.01 30.60 14.04
C THR A 1032 -7.30 29.87 15.18
N GLY A 1033 -7.35 28.54 15.19
CA GLY A 1033 -6.33 27.75 15.89
C GLY A 1033 -4.94 27.97 15.30
N ALA A 1034 -3.91 27.63 16.07
CA ALA A 1034 -2.52 27.65 15.62
C ALA A 1034 -2.26 26.52 14.62
N GLU A 1035 -1.34 26.73 13.68
CA GLU A 1035 -0.96 25.74 12.67
C GLU A 1035 0.06 24.72 13.22
N VAL A 1036 -0.35 24.00 14.25
CA VAL A 1036 0.44 22.96 14.92
C VAL A 1036 -0.49 21.83 15.36
N PRO A 1037 -0.02 20.57 15.39
CA PRO A 1037 -0.72 19.53 16.15
C PRO A 1037 -0.86 19.97 17.61
N THR A 1038 -2.07 19.82 18.18
CA THR A 1038 -2.38 20.37 19.51
C THR A 1038 -1.42 19.82 20.58
N PRO A 1039 -0.64 20.68 21.24
CA PRO A 1039 0.30 20.26 22.29
C PRO A 1039 -0.45 19.93 23.57
N TYR A 1040 0.05 18.95 24.33
CA TYR A 1040 -0.55 18.55 25.62
C TYR A 1040 -0.36 19.58 26.75
N ALA A 1041 0.77 20.30 26.75
CA ALA A 1041 1.08 21.22 27.84
C ALA A 1041 0.07 22.37 27.90
N GLU A 1042 -0.66 22.51 29.01
CA GLU A 1042 -1.79 23.45 29.20
C GLU A 1042 -1.54 24.86 28.65
N LYS A 1043 -0.36 25.44 28.94
CA LYS A 1043 -0.01 26.79 28.44
C LYS A 1043 0.11 26.84 26.93
N LEU A 1044 0.70 25.81 26.32
CA LEU A 1044 0.81 25.71 24.86
C LEU A 1044 -0.54 25.41 24.23
N GLU A 1045 -1.35 24.52 24.83
CA GLU A 1045 -2.71 24.21 24.37
C GLU A 1045 -3.59 25.47 24.37
N THR A 1046 -3.54 26.25 25.46
CA THR A 1046 -4.27 27.53 25.57
C THR A 1046 -3.86 28.52 24.48
N MET A 1047 -2.55 28.58 24.17
CA MET A 1047 -2.01 29.42 23.09
C MET A 1047 -2.35 28.91 21.68
N SER A 1048 -2.72 27.64 21.54
CA SER A 1048 -3.06 27.02 20.27
C SER A 1048 -4.48 27.32 19.78
N PHE A 1049 -5.35 27.94 20.59
CA PHE A 1049 -6.74 28.22 20.21
C PHE A 1049 -7.12 29.68 20.43
N PRO A 1050 -8.13 30.21 19.70
CA PRO A 1050 -8.65 31.55 19.94
C PRO A 1050 -9.05 31.76 21.39
N GLN A 1051 -8.63 32.89 21.93
CA GLN A 1051 -9.05 33.40 23.23
C GLN A 1051 -9.76 34.74 23.05
N GLU A 1052 -10.55 35.15 24.04
CA GLU A 1052 -11.29 36.43 24.02
C GLU A 1052 -10.36 37.61 23.77
N ASP A 1053 -9.20 37.63 24.42
CA ASP A 1053 -8.17 38.67 24.25
C ASP A 1053 -7.59 38.70 22.83
N THR A 1054 -7.43 37.53 22.20
CA THR A 1054 -6.96 37.43 20.82
C THR A 1054 -7.98 38.03 19.86
N ILE A 1055 -9.28 37.73 20.04
CA ILE A 1055 -10.37 38.29 19.21
C ILE A 1055 -10.46 39.80 19.41
N LEU A 1056 -10.45 40.27 20.66
CA LEU A 1056 -10.47 41.69 21.00
C LEU A 1056 -9.30 42.44 20.35
N SER A 1057 -8.08 41.92 20.49
CA SER A 1057 -6.86 42.51 19.95
C SER A 1057 -6.88 42.60 18.41
N GLN A 1058 -7.36 41.55 17.74
CA GLN A 1058 -7.49 41.58 16.28
C GLN A 1058 -8.58 42.56 15.82
N ALA A 1059 -9.68 42.67 16.56
CA ALA A 1059 -10.74 43.62 16.25
C ALA A 1059 -10.32 45.08 16.43
N THR A 1060 -9.62 45.41 17.52
CA THR A 1060 -9.09 46.76 17.73
C THR A 1060 -8.05 47.14 16.67
N LYS A 1061 -7.20 46.18 16.27
CA LYS A 1061 -6.23 46.38 15.18
C LYS A 1061 -6.92 46.62 13.83
N LEU A 1062 -7.97 45.87 13.52
CA LEU A 1062 -8.75 46.04 12.29
C LEU A 1062 -9.40 47.43 12.22
N LEU A 1063 -9.99 47.87 13.33
CA LEU A 1063 -10.71 49.13 13.46
C LEU A 1063 -9.81 50.35 13.74
N ARG A 1064 -8.51 50.13 13.97
CA ARG A 1064 -7.50 51.17 14.25
C ARG A 1064 -7.84 52.03 15.49
N LEU A 1065 -8.22 51.37 16.58
CA LEU A 1065 -8.65 51.99 17.86
C LEU A 1065 -7.49 52.29 18.82
#